data_AF-A0A4Y9ZKY1-F1
#
_entry.id   AF-A0A4Y9ZKY1-F1
#
_cell.length_a   1.000
_cell.length_b   1.000
_cell.length_c   1.000
_cell.angle_alpha   90.00
_cell.angle_beta   90.00
_cell.angle_gamma   90.00
#
_symmetry.space_group_name_H-M   'P 1'
#
loop_
_entity.id
_entity.type
_entity.pdbx_description
1 polymer ?
#
loop_
_entity_poly.entity_id
_entity_poly.type
_entity_poly.pdbx_seq_one_letter_code
_entity_poly.pdbx_strand_id
1 'polypeptide(L)'
;MTPDSDDLSSTFVPHSSQGYYPIRKSPHRRMSFELPHVHAGGPSYAAKRRDTDASEASEVIETISPSDDGVKRSFQIDMKDLVGDAVGNMSISPSYRDVVLAARKGLFIIDLRAPLEVPRFLPQGGTWDVADVQWNPHPAGIKYIVSTSSEKLLIWNLMLSGKTSIEHVLHSHYRAITDINWHTQDPDIVVSTGVDSWLWAWDLRTTNKPVMGFCAFNAGGTQVKWNRQDGHILASSHMNEVLIWDRRKGSVPIQRIKAHNAKIYGIDWAHNSSREIVTCSLDKTVKVWDVHVLSGDRDSMRYPFDMHTLKPQQCMHEPRTIIHTSYPVWRARDLPFGNGILSLPQRGENALELWTRGPGDPEPKSPVEVFEGHTDTVKEFVWRRGDHNWNEFQLITWSKDKTLRFWPMDHEAMQRAGQPSGTHVTPRAQGYADTSFSFRTPPAEREVLAEYREGCGQCCPCSHARHAAEYPGRDGMIIFPAAGVFAGLGPMGVSMFFVSAILAQVIYSAGASGFEGANGSMMIEVVPFFHILANLIAADIGEDKPSEIIATTLVAFAFSSMLTGNLLGFFPRHILVGCIGGVGIFLIITGLTVCTRMPDDDFALSFATFKFLVLKASNLVLWAPAFALAVLLRVITHRWHHQLILPIYFIVIFAVFYTVVVAAGLDLHMLRMEGWLFDIETSEESWYNFYTYYNFGKTQWGPLWATLPTQFALLFFNILHPPLNVPALAVSLGEDVDTNKELVAHGYSNLLAGFLGTVPNYLVYVNTLLFYRVGGLTRVSGFMLAGATALLLFIGTGPIAYIPVMVVGALIFVLGIDLVKEALWDTRQRVNRLEYITIVSIMIVMTVWDFVIGVFFGIIISCFIFFGTITHIEDTIRMLVEDAAFQRNPIQFLVLDMQLCAGVDLSAAEAFVRIQRMLAAKRIVLVFCGITATSNVGQALESVGLFEMEDVEVFGTMNEAMEWTENAYLRAWFLSAKAETKPI
;
A
#
# COMPACT_ATOMS: atom_id res chain seq x y z
N MET A 1 32.36 25.44 52.10
CA MET A 1 33.47 24.58 51.63
C MET A 1 32.86 23.36 50.98
N THR A 2 32.62 23.48 49.67
CA THR A 2 32.30 22.44 48.68
C THR A 2 32.36 23.17 47.33
N PRO A 3 33.07 22.68 46.29
CA PRO A 3 33.01 23.30 44.97
C PRO A 3 32.07 22.52 44.03
N ASP A 4 31.15 23.28 43.46
CA ASP A 4 30.59 23.31 42.10
C ASP A 4 30.91 22.17 41.12
N SER A 5 29.82 21.62 40.55
CA SER A 5 29.82 21.05 39.19
C SER A 5 28.48 21.37 38.53
N ASP A 6 28.51 22.37 37.65
CA ASP A 6 27.45 22.74 36.73
C ASP A 6 27.35 21.75 35.56
N ASP A 7 26.10 21.39 35.28
CA ASP A 7 25.62 20.74 34.07
C ASP A 7 25.79 21.64 32.83
N LEU A 8 26.24 21.06 31.71
CA LEU A 8 25.83 21.47 30.37
C LEU A 8 25.65 20.23 29.48
N SER A 9 24.45 19.67 29.58
CA SER A 9 23.79 18.94 28.51
C SER A 9 22.99 19.94 27.66
N SER A 10 23.19 19.90 26.35
CA SER A 10 22.21 20.11 25.26
C SER A 10 23.01 20.13 23.94
N THR A 11 22.49 19.78 22.76
CA THR A 11 21.12 20.00 22.29
C THR A 11 20.86 19.14 21.04
N PHE A 12 19.87 18.24 21.12
CA PHE A 12 18.88 18.03 20.05
C PHE A 12 17.55 18.47 20.68
N VAL A 13 16.97 19.57 20.19
CA VAL A 13 15.72 20.13 20.73
C VAL A 13 14.52 19.51 19.99
N PRO A 14 13.52 19.00 20.71
CA PRO A 14 12.16 18.83 20.19
C PRO A 14 11.33 20.09 20.49
N HIS A 15 10.46 20.51 19.58
CA HIS A 15 9.44 21.54 19.86
C HIS A 15 8.05 20.92 19.98
N SER A 16 7.36 21.32 21.03
CA SER A 16 6.02 20.92 21.46
C SER A 16 4.96 21.96 21.09
N SER A 17 3.73 21.48 20.99
CA SER A 17 2.47 22.23 20.88
C SER A 17 2.00 22.82 22.22
N GLN A 18 1.53 24.08 22.24
CA GLN A 18 0.24 24.57 22.80
C GLN A 18 0.22 26.09 23.05
N GLY A 19 -0.92 26.76 22.78
CA GLY A 19 -1.31 28.04 23.41
C GLY A 19 -1.93 29.12 22.52
N TYR A 20 -3.26 29.22 22.51
CA TYR A 20 -4.09 30.31 21.94
C TYR A 20 -3.97 31.63 22.73
N TYR A 21 -3.97 32.79 22.03
CA TYR A 21 -4.82 33.99 22.25
C TYR A 21 -4.37 35.18 21.35
N PRO A 22 -5.21 36.20 21.07
CA PRO A 22 -5.40 36.77 19.73
C PRO A 22 -4.72 38.13 19.56
N ILE A 23 -4.73 38.70 18.34
CA ILE A 23 -5.17 40.08 18.02
C ILE A 23 -4.63 40.59 16.65
N ARG A 24 -5.58 41.11 15.85
CA ARG A 24 -5.55 42.15 14.79
C ARG A 24 -5.10 41.86 13.35
N LYS A 25 -6.12 41.96 12.49
CA LYS A 25 -6.10 42.26 11.06
C LYS A 25 -5.47 43.63 10.74
N SER A 26 -4.75 43.68 9.61
CA SER A 26 -4.74 44.71 8.53
C SER A 26 -3.31 45.04 8.03
N PRO A 27 -3.13 45.70 6.87
CA PRO A 27 -3.63 45.33 5.54
C PRO A 27 -2.52 45.32 4.46
N HIS A 28 -2.85 44.76 3.30
CA HIS A 28 -2.28 44.98 1.95
C HIS A 28 -0.91 45.65 1.76
N ARG A 29 0.00 44.91 1.08
CA ARG A 29 0.85 45.52 0.06
C ARG A 29 1.14 44.53 -1.08
N ARG A 30 0.54 44.82 -2.25
CA ARG A 30 0.89 44.27 -3.55
C ARG A 30 2.26 44.79 -3.97
N MET A 31 3.13 43.93 -4.51
CA MET A 31 4.18 44.37 -5.44
C MET A 31 3.88 43.73 -6.80
N SER A 32 3.44 44.59 -7.71
CA SER A 32 3.27 44.38 -9.14
C SER A 32 4.62 44.47 -9.84
N PHE A 33 4.90 43.54 -10.77
CA PHE A 33 5.80 43.80 -11.89
C PHE A 33 5.09 43.41 -13.18
N GLU A 34 5.06 44.37 -14.09
CA GLU A 34 4.33 44.41 -15.35
C GLU A 34 4.96 43.47 -16.40
N LEU A 35 4.11 42.80 -17.16
CA LEU A 35 4.46 42.13 -18.42
C LEU A 35 4.21 43.12 -19.58
N PRO A 36 5.19 43.35 -20.48
CA PRO A 36 4.89 43.87 -21.80
C PRO A 36 4.66 42.73 -22.79
N HIS A 37 3.54 42.84 -23.51
CA HIS A 37 3.15 42.07 -24.69
C HIS A 37 4.22 42.03 -25.79
N VAL A 38 4.41 40.88 -26.45
CA VAL A 38 4.80 40.81 -27.88
C VAL A 38 4.12 39.63 -28.59
N HIS A 39 3.72 39.93 -29.82
CA HIS A 39 2.98 39.16 -30.83
C HIS A 39 3.63 37.86 -31.33
N ALA A 40 2.74 37.07 -31.96
CA ALA A 40 3.00 35.89 -32.77
C ALA A 40 4.04 36.08 -33.88
N GLY A 41 4.82 35.01 -34.12
CA GLY A 41 5.63 34.82 -35.32
C GLY A 41 6.81 33.87 -35.08
N GLY A 42 6.70 32.61 -35.52
CA GLY A 42 7.91 31.80 -35.77
C GLY A 42 8.75 32.45 -36.88
N PRO A 43 10.09 32.25 -36.94
CA PRO A 43 10.63 30.93 -37.30
C PRO A 43 11.98 30.55 -36.64
N SER A 44 12.39 29.30 -36.88
CA SER A 44 13.73 28.69 -36.74
C SER A 44 14.91 29.65 -36.93
N TYR A 45 15.98 29.53 -36.13
CA TYR A 45 17.37 29.35 -36.61
C TYR A 45 18.39 29.26 -35.46
N ALA A 46 19.30 28.29 -35.61
CA ALA A 46 20.75 28.30 -35.34
C ALA A 46 21.30 28.90 -34.02
N ALA A 47 22.06 28.04 -33.35
CA ALA A 47 23.03 28.38 -32.31
C ALA A 47 24.04 29.45 -32.77
N LYS A 48 24.28 30.42 -31.89
CA LYS A 48 25.44 31.32 -31.93
C LYS A 48 26.33 31.03 -30.73
N ARG A 49 27.47 30.37 -30.97
CA ARG A 49 28.62 30.36 -30.07
C ARG A 49 29.18 31.77 -29.93
N ARG A 50 29.65 32.13 -28.73
CA ARG A 50 30.68 33.14 -28.54
C ARG A 50 31.71 32.60 -27.55
N ASP A 51 32.94 32.62 -28.00
CA ASP A 51 34.16 32.10 -27.39
C ASP A 51 34.55 32.87 -26.13
N THR A 52 34.98 32.14 -25.11
CA THR A 52 36.20 32.45 -24.32
C THR A 52 36.65 31.17 -23.61
N ASP A 53 37.89 30.78 -23.89
CA ASP A 53 38.76 29.79 -23.26
C ASP A 53 38.33 28.32 -23.24
N ALA A 54 38.19 27.80 -24.45
CA ALA A 54 38.33 26.38 -24.78
C ALA A 54 39.81 25.96 -24.78
N SER A 55 40.33 25.49 -23.63
CA SER A 55 41.47 24.56 -23.62
C SER A 55 41.51 23.55 -22.46
N GLU A 56 40.61 23.60 -21.48
CA GLU A 56 40.62 22.65 -20.33
C GLU A 56 39.32 21.86 -20.10
N ALA A 57 38.34 21.91 -21.00
CA ALA A 57 37.08 21.17 -20.87
C ALA A 57 36.68 20.37 -22.13
N SER A 58 37.67 19.89 -22.90
CA SER A 58 37.46 18.99 -24.05
C SER A 58 38.38 17.77 -23.99
N GLU A 59 38.20 16.99 -22.93
CA GLU A 59 38.48 15.55 -22.82
C GLU A 59 37.38 15.07 -21.84
N VAL A 60 36.41 14.21 -22.11
CA VAL A 60 36.23 13.11 -23.06
C VAL A 60 34.71 12.96 -23.26
N ILE A 61 34.19 13.19 -24.46
CA ILE A 61 32.90 12.59 -24.89
C ILE A 61 33.23 11.68 -26.06
N GLU A 62 33.81 10.52 -25.74
CA GLU A 62 33.71 9.37 -26.61
C GLU A 62 32.45 8.62 -26.24
N THR A 63 31.51 8.53 -27.19
CA THR A 63 30.39 7.59 -27.16
C THR A 63 30.88 6.20 -26.81
N ILE A 64 30.38 5.62 -25.71
CA ILE A 64 30.64 4.22 -25.32
C ILE A 64 30.21 3.34 -26.50
N SER A 65 31.18 2.69 -27.15
CA SER A 65 30.89 1.69 -28.18
C SER A 65 30.18 0.49 -27.53
N PRO A 66 29.21 -0.17 -28.19
CA PRO A 66 28.44 -1.28 -27.63
C PRO A 66 29.25 -2.49 -27.11
N SER A 67 30.56 -2.55 -27.42
CA SER A 67 31.48 -3.62 -27.06
C SER A 67 32.40 -3.32 -25.86
N ASP A 68 32.33 -2.13 -25.26
CA ASP A 68 33.17 -1.76 -24.09
C ASP A 68 32.29 -1.49 -22.86
N ASP A 69 32.39 -2.35 -21.84
CA ASP A 69 31.59 -2.28 -20.60
C ASP A 69 31.99 -1.12 -19.66
N GLY A 70 33.01 -0.33 -20.04
CA GLY A 70 33.42 0.90 -19.33
C GLY A 70 34.18 0.66 -18.01
N VAL A 71 34.50 -0.59 -17.69
CA VAL A 71 35.15 -1.00 -16.42
C VAL A 71 36.56 -0.39 -16.26
N LYS A 72 37.25 -0.11 -17.36
CA LYS A 72 38.63 0.44 -17.37
C LYS A 72 38.70 1.96 -17.26
N ARG A 73 37.56 2.66 -17.31
CA ARG A 73 37.53 4.13 -17.32
C ARG A 73 37.29 4.64 -15.90
N SER A 74 38.06 5.64 -15.49
CA SER A 74 37.76 6.47 -14.33
C SER A 74 36.86 7.61 -14.76
N PHE A 75 35.72 7.80 -14.08
CA PHE A 75 34.84 8.94 -14.32
C PHE A 75 33.94 9.22 -13.12
N GLN A 76 33.34 10.41 -13.12
CA GLN A 76 32.42 10.90 -12.10
C GLN A 76 31.10 11.28 -12.73
N ILE A 77 29.99 10.99 -12.04
CA ILE A 77 28.66 11.45 -12.42
C ILE A 77 28.09 12.28 -11.27
N ASP A 78 27.64 13.49 -11.58
CA ASP A 78 26.85 14.32 -10.66
C ASP A 78 25.39 13.88 -10.71
N MET A 79 24.86 13.41 -9.59
CA MET A 79 23.49 12.91 -9.46
C MET A 79 22.58 13.90 -8.73
N LYS A 80 22.99 15.16 -8.50
CA LYS A 80 22.19 16.16 -7.75
C LYS A 80 20.78 16.36 -8.30
N ASP A 81 20.65 16.42 -9.62
CA ASP A 81 19.36 16.66 -10.29
C ASP A 81 18.50 15.39 -10.39
N LEU A 82 19.13 14.21 -10.38
CA LEU A 82 18.47 12.91 -10.50
C LEU A 82 18.04 12.35 -9.14
N VAL A 83 18.85 12.59 -8.11
CA VAL A 83 18.68 12.11 -6.73
C VAL A 83 18.58 13.33 -5.82
N GLY A 84 17.37 13.90 -5.74
CA GLY A 84 17.11 15.13 -4.98
C GLY A 84 17.34 15.00 -3.47
N ASP A 85 17.23 13.79 -2.91
CA ASP A 85 17.30 13.52 -1.47
C ASP A 85 18.70 13.05 -1.03
N ALA A 86 18.95 13.08 0.29
CA ALA A 86 20.14 12.47 0.88
C ALA A 86 20.05 10.94 0.81
N VAL A 87 21.11 10.31 0.31
CA VAL A 87 21.26 8.85 0.24
C VAL A 87 22.33 8.41 1.23
N GLY A 88 21.97 7.48 2.12
CA GLY A 88 22.86 6.96 3.15
C GLY A 88 23.62 5.70 2.72
N ASN A 89 22.96 4.81 1.97
CA ASN A 89 23.46 3.47 1.69
C ASN A 89 23.24 3.08 0.22
N MET A 90 24.06 2.15 -0.25
CA MET A 90 24.14 1.67 -1.62
C MET A 90 24.42 0.16 -1.63
N SER A 91 23.84 -0.57 -2.57
CA SER A 91 24.15 -1.98 -2.80
C SER A 91 24.16 -2.32 -4.29
N ILE A 92 24.85 -3.38 -4.68
CA ILE A 92 25.03 -3.77 -6.09
C ILE A 92 24.34 -5.11 -6.36
N SER A 93 23.76 -5.25 -7.56
CA SER A 93 23.15 -6.50 -8.01
C SER A 93 24.19 -7.62 -8.13
N PRO A 94 23.79 -8.89 -7.98
CA PRO A 94 24.70 -10.02 -8.18
C PRO A 94 25.20 -10.16 -9.62
N SER A 95 24.55 -9.50 -10.59
CA SER A 95 25.01 -9.36 -11.97
C SER A 95 26.05 -8.24 -12.18
N TYR A 96 26.37 -7.46 -11.14
CA TYR A 96 27.27 -6.30 -11.20
C TYR A 96 26.88 -5.20 -12.20
N ARG A 97 25.65 -5.24 -12.72
CA ARG A 97 25.14 -4.30 -13.71
C ARG A 97 24.36 -3.15 -13.07
N ASP A 98 23.54 -3.45 -12.07
CA ASP A 98 22.65 -2.47 -11.47
C ASP A 98 23.07 -2.16 -10.04
N VAL A 99 22.86 -0.91 -9.63
CA VAL A 99 23.09 -0.46 -8.26
C VAL A 99 21.80 0.13 -7.71
N VAL A 100 21.53 -0.14 -6.43
CA VAL A 100 20.45 0.49 -5.67
C VAL A 100 21.02 1.54 -4.73
N LEU A 101 20.44 2.75 -4.78
CA LEU A 101 20.64 3.81 -3.80
C LEU A 101 19.38 3.95 -2.95
N ALA A 102 19.52 3.95 -1.63
CA ALA A 102 18.41 4.13 -0.72
C ALA A 102 18.32 5.58 -0.22
N ALA A 103 17.20 6.24 -0.53
CA ALA A 103 16.84 7.56 -0.05
C ALA A 103 15.60 7.48 0.85
N ARG A 104 15.32 8.57 1.58
CA ARG A 104 14.12 8.67 2.44
C ARG A 104 12.81 8.42 1.68
N LYS A 105 12.66 8.93 0.46
CA LYS A 105 11.43 8.75 -0.34
C LYS A 105 11.29 7.35 -0.95
N GLY A 106 12.37 6.60 -1.09
CA GLY A 106 12.37 5.31 -1.78
C GLY A 106 13.74 4.88 -2.32
N LEU A 107 13.72 3.89 -3.21
CA LEU A 107 14.93 3.31 -3.81
C LEU A 107 15.14 3.81 -5.25
N PHE A 108 16.38 4.10 -5.61
CA PHE A 108 16.78 4.42 -6.99
C PHE A 108 17.61 3.28 -7.56
N ILE A 109 17.18 2.69 -8.68
CA ILE A 109 17.92 1.67 -9.42
C ILE A 109 18.64 2.33 -10.60
N ILE A 110 19.95 2.15 -10.68
CA ILE A 110 20.83 2.75 -11.68
C ILE A 110 21.50 1.64 -12.48
N ASP A 111 21.45 1.70 -13.81
CA ASP A 111 22.20 0.80 -14.71
C ASP A 111 23.62 1.36 -14.89
N LEU A 112 24.63 0.62 -14.46
CA LEU A 112 26.03 1.03 -14.55
C LEU A 112 26.61 0.97 -15.98
N ARG A 113 25.93 0.30 -16.93
CA ARG A 113 26.30 0.37 -18.35
C ARG A 113 25.78 1.64 -19.02
N ALA A 114 24.70 2.22 -18.50
CA ALA A 114 24.09 3.45 -19.00
C ALA A 114 23.80 4.42 -17.83
N PRO A 115 24.82 4.85 -17.08
CA PRO A 115 24.64 5.49 -15.78
C PRO A 115 24.17 6.96 -15.88
N LEU A 116 24.16 7.53 -17.09
CA LEU A 116 23.63 8.87 -17.38
C LEU A 116 22.13 8.87 -17.69
N GLU A 117 21.53 7.70 -17.90
CA GLU A 117 20.10 7.59 -18.12
C GLU A 117 19.33 7.70 -16.79
N VAL A 118 18.07 8.14 -16.86
CA VAL A 118 17.27 8.42 -15.66
C VAL A 118 17.08 7.14 -14.81
N PRO A 119 17.42 7.16 -13.51
CA PRO A 119 17.24 6.02 -12.61
C PRO A 119 15.77 5.61 -12.45
N ARG A 120 15.51 4.33 -12.20
CA ARG A 120 14.16 3.86 -11.83
C ARG A 120 13.93 4.15 -10.36
N PHE A 121 12.90 4.93 -10.07
CA PHE A 121 12.50 5.24 -8.70
C PHE A 121 11.39 4.30 -8.21
N LEU A 122 11.58 3.72 -7.02
CA LEU A 122 10.63 2.86 -6.33
C LEU A 122 10.15 3.56 -5.05
N PRO A 123 8.94 4.14 -5.03
CA PRO A 123 8.47 4.91 -3.89
C PRO A 123 8.12 4.00 -2.70
N GLN A 124 8.48 4.44 -1.48
CA GLN A 124 8.11 3.80 -0.22
C GLN A 124 7.00 4.57 0.52
N GLY A 125 6.99 5.90 0.41
CA GLY A 125 6.08 6.80 1.15
C GLY A 125 6.44 6.99 2.63
N GLY A 126 7.58 6.47 3.10
CA GLY A 126 8.05 6.64 4.49
C GLY A 126 8.70 7.99 4.76
N THR A 127 8.73 8.41 6.03
CA THR A 127 9.40 9.65 6.49
C THR A 127 10.77 9.40 7.12
N TRP A 128 11.19 8.14 7.26
CA TRP A 128 12.41 7.73 7.94
C TRP A 128 13.58 7.53 6.98
N ASP A 129 14.79 7.85 7.42
CA ASP A 129 16.00 7.53 6.68
C ASP A 129 16.26 6.02 6.68
N VAL A 130 16.72 5.51 5.55
CA VAL A 130 17.06 4.10 5.41
C VAL A 130 18.44 3.87 6.03
N ALA A 131 18.50 3.10 7.11
CA ALA A 131 19.74 2.74 7.81
C ALA A 131 20.60 1.72 7.05
N ASP A 132 19.97 0.74 6.38
CA ASP A 132 20.67 -0.17 5.47
C ASP A 132 19.81 -0.64 4.30
N VAL A 133 20.47 -0.94 3.18
CA VAL A 133 19.88 -1.53 1.97
C VAL A 133 20.82 -2.58 1.41
N GLN A 134 20.31 -3.76 1.06
CA GLN A 134 21.09 -4.82 0.42
C GLN A 134 20.33 -5.48 -0.72
N TRP A 135 20.98 -5.55 -1.88
CA TRP A 135 20.54 -6.43 -2.95
C TRP A 135 20.81 -7.88 -2.56
N ASN A 136 19.88 -8.79 -2.89
CA ASN A 136 20.12 -10.21 -2.68
C ASN A 136 21.35 -10.67 -3.49
N PRO A 137 22.40 -11.22 -2.85
CA PRO A 137 23.64 -11.60 -3.51
C PRO A 137 23.51 -12.88 -4.34
N HIS A 138 22.38 -13.58 -4.25
CA HIS A 138 22.15 -14.82 -4.98
C HIS A 138 21.50 -14.57 -6.34
N PRO A 139 21.99 -15.20 -7.41
CA PRO A 139 21.35 -15.12 -8.73
C PRO A 139 19.89 -15.58 -8.74
N ALA A 140 19.54 -16.60 -7.94
CA ALA A 140 18.15 -17.07 -7.77
C ALA A 140 17.24 -16.00 -7.13
N GLY A 141 17.81 -15.14 -6.29
CA GLY A 141 17.14 -14.06 -5.58
C GLY A 141 17.31 -12.68 -6.23
N ILE A 142 17.85 -12.58 -7.45
CA ILE A 142 18.26 -11.31 -8.08
C ILE A 142 17.15 -10.24 -8.15
N LYS A 143 15.88 -10.64 -8.15
CA LYS A 143 14.74 -9.72 -8.12
C LYS A 143 14.49 -9.05 -6.76
N TYR A 144 15.14 -9.53 -5.69
CA TYR A 144 14.90 -9.10 -4.32
C TYR A 144 15.91 -8.07 -3.82
N ILE A 145 15.39 -7.01 -3.23
CA ILE A 145 16.17 -6.05 -2.43
C ILE A 145 15.55 -6.00 -1.03
N VAL A 146 16.38 -5.87 0.00
CA VAL A 146 15.92 -5.60 1.36
C VAL A 146 16.33 -4.20 1.79
N SER A 147 15.42 -3.46 2.43
CA SER A 147 15.74 -2.17 3.06
C SER A 147 15.12 -2.04 4.44
N THR A 148 15.75 -1.22 5.30
CA THR A 148 15.18 -0.82 6.59
C THR A 148 14.17 0.30 6.45
N SER A 149 13.13 0.30 7.27
CA SER A 149 12.20 1.42 7.47
C SER A 149 11.91 1.59 8.96
N SER A 150 12.78 2.29 9.68
CA SER A 150 12.78 2.34 11.15
C SER A 150 12.80 0.92 11.73
N GLU A 151 11.74 0.46 12.40
CA GLU A 151 11.59 -0.86 13.01
C GLU A 151 11.21 -1.99 12.03
N LYS A 152 10.90 -1.65 10.78
CA LYS A 152 10.38 -2.60 9.78
C LYS A 152 11.44 -2.98 8.77
N LEU A 153 11.43 -4.25 8.34
CA LEU A 153 12.26 -4.73 7.24
C LEU A 153 11.39 -4.92 5.99
N LEU A 154 11.74 -4.23 4.91
CA LEU A 154 10.99 -4.22 3.66
C LEU A 154 11.67 -5.12 2.63
N ILE A 155 10.92 -6.08 2.08
CA ILE A 155 11.36 -6.93 0.99
C ILE A 155 10.73 -6.42 -0.30
N TRP A 156 11.58 -5.93 -1.20
CA TRP A 156 11.21 -5.39 -2.49
C TRP A 156 11.37 -6.46 -3.56
N ASN A 157 10.35 -6.65 -4.41
CA ASN A 157 10.43 -7.48 -5.59
C ASN A 157 10.31 -6.59 -6.84
N LEU A 158 11.43 -6.50 -7.56
CA LEU A 158 11.59 -5.63 -8.72
C LEU A 158 10.76 -6.04 -9.95
N MET A 159 10.18 -7.26 -9.91
CA MET A 159 9.33 -7.83 -10.95
C MET A 159 7.84 -7.53 -10.75
N LEU A 160 7.43 -7.03 -9.59
CA LEU A 160 6.03 -6.66 -9.36
C LEU A 160 5.68 -5.40 -10.16
N SER A 161 4.63 -5.51 -10.98
CA SER A 161 4.02 -4.40 -11.72
C SER A 161 2.79 -3.93 -10.95
N GLY A 162 2.87 -2.78 -10.28
CA GLY A 162 1.79 -2.27 -9.42
C GLY A 162 2.14 -0.94 -8.74
N LYS A 163 1.26 -0.45 -7.86
CA LYS A 163 1.47 0.82 -7.12
C LYS A 163 2.67 0.77 -6.15
N THR A 164 3.04 -0.41 -5.65
CA THR A 164 4.21 -0.64 -4.79
C THR A 164 4.97 -1.88 -5.26
N SER A 165 6.31 -1.86 -5.15
CA SER A 165 7.16 -3.03 -5.41
C SER A 165 7.54 -3.79 -4.14
N ILE A 166 6.88 -3.50 -3.01
CA ILE A 166 7.12 -4.15 -1.72
C ILE A 166 6.28 -5.43 -1.67
N GLU A 167 6.92 -6.59 -1.58
CA GLU A 167 6.27 -7.89 -1.50
C GLU A 167 5.97 -8.27 -0.04
N HIS A 168 6.93 -8.03 0.87
CA HIS A 168 6.77 -8.34 2.29
C HIS A 168 7.23 -7.21 3.19
N VAL A 169 6.53 -7.05 4.32
CA VAL A 169 6.89 -6.14 5.41
C VAL A 169 7.04 -6.98 6.67
N LEU A 170 8.28 -7.18 7.12
CA LEU A 170 8.60 -8.05 8.23
C LEU A 170 8.70 -7.22 9.52
N HIS A 171 7.95 -7.64 10.54
CA HIS A 171 7.82 -6.94 11.82
C HIS A 171 8.31 -7.86 12.95
N SER A 172 9.41 -7.48 13.61
CA SER A 172 9.92 -8.18 14.81
C SER A 172 10.82 -7.30 15.66
N HIS A 173 11.48 -6.31 15.07
CA HIS A 173 12.15 -5.27 15.85
C HIS A 173 11.12 -4.29 16.42
N TYR A 174 11.36 -3.82 17.64
CA TYR A 174 10.53 -2.80 18.30
C TYR A 174 11.29 -1.48 18.48
N ARG A 175 12.52 -1.41 17.97
CA ARG A 175 13.31 -0.19 17.80
C ARG A 175 13.89 -0.18 16.39
N ALA A 176 14.49 0.94 16.01
CA ALA A 176 15.08 1.08 14.68
C ALA A 176 16.09 -0.04 14.36
N ILE A 177 15.95 -0.63 13.18
CA ILE A 177 16.91 -1.57 12.60
C ILE A 177 18.14 -0.78 12.16
N THR A 178 19.32 -1.29 12.50
CA THR A 178 20.60 -0.62 12.25
C THR A 178 21.38 -1.23 11.10
N ASP A 179 21.26 -2.53 10.86
CA ASP A 179 21.94 -3.23 9.77
C ASP A 179 21.18 -4.51 9.38
N ILE A 180 21.40 -4.93 8.14
CA ILE A 180 20.79 -6.12 7.55
C ILE A 180 21.90 -6.99 6.96
N ASN A 181 21.68 -8.29 6.78
CA ASN A 181 22.52 -9.10 5.90
C ASN A 181 21.78 -10.31 5.32
N TRP A 182 21.92 -10.52 4.01
CA TRP A 182 21.48 -11.76 3.36
C TRP A 182 22.37 -12.93 3.78
N HIS A 183 21.78 -14.10 3.92
CA HIS A 183 22.53 -15.34 4.14
C HIS A 183 23.41 -15.64 2.93
N THR A 184 24.63 -16.12 3.15
CA THR A 184 25.66 -16.26 2.11
C THR A 184 25.48 -17.49 1.22
N GLN A 185 24.68 -18.47 1.67
CA GLN A 185 24.45 -19.74 0.95
C GLN A 185 22.96 -20.02 0.65
N ASP A 186 22.03 -19.30 1.26
CA ASP A 186 20.58 -19.54 1.13
C ASP A 186 19.93 -18.24 0.64
N PRO A 187 19.31 -18.22 -0.55
CA PRO A 187 18.76 -17.00 -1.14
C PRO A 187 17.57 -16.41 -0.40
N ASP A 188 16.87 -17.22 0.41
CA ASP A 188 15.61 -16.80 1.03
C ASP A 188 15.78 -16.38 2.49
N ILE A 189 17.00 -16.46 3.05
CA ILE A 189 17.25 -16.11 4.45
C ILE A 189 17.91 -14.72 4.56
N VAL A 190 17.34 -13.87 5.41
CA VAL A 190 17.89 -12.55 5.75
C VAL A 190 17.92 -12.36 7.26
N VAL A 191 18.98 -11.74 7.78
CA VAL A 191 19.09 -11.37 9.20
C VAL A 191 19.09 -9.85 9.36
N SER A 192 18.44 -9.35 10.40
CA SER A 192 18.48 -7.95 10.80
C SER A 192 18.90 -7.80 12.25
N THR A 193 19.51 -6.67 12.59
CA THR A 193 19.79 -6.28 13.97
C THR A 193 19.32 -4.86 14.24
N GLY A 194 18.92 -4.58 15.48
CA GLY A 194 18.37 -3.28 15.86
C GLY A 194 18.95 -2.71 17.14
N VAL A 195 18.55 -1.47 17.43
CA VAL A 195 18.88 -0.78 18.69
C VAL A 195 18.25 -1.49 19.91
N ASP A 196 17.30 -2.38 19.66
CA ASP A 196 16.68 -3.27 20.65
C ASP A 196 17.59 -4.41 21.14
N SER A 197 18.81 -4.56 20.59
CA SER A 197 19.77 -5.62 20.93
C SER A 197 19.40 -7.01 20.40
N TRP A 198 18.28 -7.11 19.69
CA TRP A 198 17.82 -8.35 19.06
C TRP A 198 18.43 -8.50 17.67
N LEU A 199 18.51 -9.76 17.26
CA LEU A 199 18.81 -10.19 15.91
C LEU A 199 17.72 -11.15 15.46
N TRP A 200 17.06 -10.83 14.35
CA TRP A 200 15.99 -11.65 13.81
C TRP A 200 16.39 -12.19 12.44
N ALA A 201 16.35 -13.51 12.28
CA ALA A 201 16.53 -14.17 10.99
C ALA A 201 15.17 -14.58 10.43
N TRP A 202 14.93 -14.21 9.18
CA TRP A 202 13.69 -14.45 8.44
C TRP A 202 13.95 -15.35 7.24
N ASP A 203 13.00 -16.24 6.95
CA ASP A 203 12.95 -16.99 5.69
C ASP A 203 11.78 -16.44 4.88
N LEU A 204 12.06 -15.97 3.67
CA LEU A 204 11.08 -15.39 2.75
C LEU A 204 10.00 -16.38 2.30
N ARG A 205 10.23 -17.68 2.43
CA ARG A 205 9.23 -18.72 2.17
C ARG A 205 8.16 -18.77 3.27
N THR A 206 8.48 -18.29 4.47
CA THR A 206 7.59 -18.29 5.64
C THR A 206 7.66 -16.98 6.41
N THR A 207 7.00 -15.95 5.89
CA THR A 207 7.09 -14.56 6.43
C THR A 207 6.20 -14.27 7.63
N ASN A 208 5.44 -15.24 8.13
CA ASN A 208 4.51 -15.01 9.25
C ASN A 208 5.23 -14.91 10.61
N LYS A 209 6.45 -15.44 10.72
CA LYS A 209 7.27 -15.35 11.93
C LYS A 209 8.76 -15.47 11.59
N PRO A 210 9.66 -14.87 12.40
CA PRO A 210 11.09 -15.11 12.25
C PRO A 210 11.42 -16.58 12.51
N VAL A 211 12.43 -17.09 11.81
CA VAL A 211 12.91 -18.47 11.96
C VAL A 211 13.79 -18.60 13.20
N MET A 212 14.57 -17.56 13.50
CA MET A 212 15.48 -17.55 14.66
C MET A 212 15.59 -16.14 15.25
N GLY A 213 15.80 -16.08 16.57
CA GLY A 213 16.07 -14.87 17.33
C GLY A 213 17.30 -15.03 18.23
N PHE A 214 18.21 -14.06 18.17
CA PHE A 214 19.36 -13.94 19.08
C PHE A 214 19.28 -12.60 19.82
N CYS A 215 19.79 -12.54 21.06
CA CYS A 215 19.80 -11.30 21.83
C CYS A 215 21.11 -11.14 22.59
N ALA A 216 21.74 -9.98 22.46
CA ALA A 216 22.97 -9.65 23.16
C ALA A 216 22.74 -9.11 24.59
N PHE A 217 21.47 -8.78 24.92
CA PHE A 217 20.91 -8.21 26.16
C PHE A 217 21.54 -6.91 26.70
N ASN A 218 22.83 -6.67 26.46
CA ASN A 218 23.61 -5.64 27.17
C ASN A 218 23.83 -4.36 26.34
N ALA A 219 23.54 -4.38 25.04
CA ALA A 219 23.77 -3.25 24.14
C ALA A 219 23.07 -3.43 22.78
N GLY A 220 22.54 -2.33 22.24
CA GLY A 220 21.93 -2.30 20.91
C GLY A 220 22.90 -2.72 19.81
N GLY A 221 22.40 -3.46 18.82
CA GLY A 221 23.19 -3.93 17.68
C GLY A 221 23.57 -2.79 16.74
N THR A 222 24.80 -2.81 16.25
CA THR A 222 25.30 -1.83 15.27
C THR A 222 25.44 -2.43 13.88
N GLN A 223 25.93 -3.67 13.77
CA GLN A 223 26.01 -4.42 12.52
C GLN A 223 25.82 -5.92 12.75
N VAL A 224 25.41 -6.61 11.68
CA VAL A 224 25.29 -8.07 11.60
C VAL A 224 25.78 -8.56 10.25
N LYS A 225 26.62 -9.60 10.23
CA LYS A 225 27.10 -10.24 8.99
C LYS A 225 27.20 -11.76 9.13
N TRP A 226 26.64 -12.48 8.16
CA TRP A 226 26.87 -13.91 7.97
C TRP A 226 28.30 -14.18 7.52
N ASN A 227 28.86 -15.29 7.98
CA ASN A 227 30.15 -15.73 7.51
C ASN A 227 30.06 -16.13 6.02
N ARG A 228 31.03 -15.65 5.23
CA ARG A 228 31.04 -15.84 3.76
C ARG A 228 31.27 -17.30 3.33
N GLN A 229 31.84 -18.13 4.20
CA GLN A 229 32.20 -19.52 3.90
C GLN A 229 31.37 -20.52 4.71
N ASP A 230 31.02 -20.22 5.95
CA ASP A 230 30.21 -21.08 6.83
C ASP A 230 28.81 -20.49 7.08
N GLY A 231 27.78 -21.03 6.43
CA GLY A 231 26.39 -20.57 6.59
C GLY A 231 25.78 -20.82 7.98
N HIS A 232 26.49 -21.47 8.91
CA HIS A 232 26.00 -21.62 10.27
C HIS A 232 26.44 -20.51 11.22
N ILE A 233 27.44 -19.72 10.83
CA ILE A 233 28.07 -18.72 11.68
C ILE A 233 27.66 -17.30 11.25
N LEU A 234 27.30 -16.48 12.22
CA LEU A 234 27.11 -15.03 12.02
C LEU A 234 27.81 -14.24 13.13
N ALA A 235 28.18 -13.01 12.82
CA ALA A 235 28.75 -12.08 13.78
C ALA A 235 27.82 -10.88 13.96
N SER A 236 27.76 -10.35 15.17
CA SER A 236 27.06 -9.11 15.49
C SER A 236 27.90 -8.20 16.36
N SER A 237 27.86 -6.89 16.11
CA SER A 237 28.59 -5.91 16.90
C SER A 237 27.67 -5.10 17.81
N HIS A 238 28.11 -4.90 19.05
CA HIS A 238 27.36 -4.25 20.11
C HIS A 238 28.29 -3.34 20.90
N MET A 239 28.11 -2.02 20.79
CA MET A 239 29.03 -1.03 21.37
C MET A 239 30.49 -1.31 20.99
N ASN A 240 31.31 -1.85 21.89
CA ASN A 240 32.72 -2.13 21.67
C ASN A 240 33.06 -3.63 21.62
N GLU A 241 32.04 -4.48 21.56
CA GLU A 241 32.16 -5.94 21.53
C GLU A 241 31.60 -6.51 20.22
N VAL A 242 32.15 -7.66 19.83
CA VAL A 242 31.63 -8.51 18.75
C VAL A 242 31.23 -9.85 19.34
N LEU A 243 30.02 -10.30 19.02
CA LEU A 243 29.49 -11.60 19.40
C LEU A 243 29.45 -12.49 18.16
N ILE A 244 29.92 -13.72 18.32
CA ILE A 244 29.86 -14.74 17.29
C ILE A 244 28.76 -15.73 17.68
N TRP A 245 27.90 -16.07 16.74
CA TRP A 245 26.77 -16.97 16.95
C TRP A 245 26.88 -18.17 16.02
N ASP A 246 26.42 -19.33 16.50
CA ASP A 246 26.20 -20.51 15.69
C ASP A 246 24.71 -20.84 15.72
N ARG A 247 24.06 -20.80 14.57
CA ARG A 247 22.61 -21.05 14.45
C ARG A 247 22.18 -22.43 14.97
N ARG A 248 23.11 -23.38 15.09
CA ARG A 248 22.83 -24.74 15.60
C ARG A 248 22.86 -24.82 17.13
N LYS A 249 23.39 -23.81 17.81
CA LYS A 249 23.59 -23.79 19.27
C LYS A 249 22.60 -22.88 20.02
N GLY A 250 21.53 -22.45 19.34
CA GLY A 250 20.49 -21.61 19.92
C GLY A 250 20.94 -20.17 20.18
N SER A 251 20.34 -19.52 21.17
CA SER A 251 20.48 -18.07 21.42
C SER A 251 21.66 -17.68 22.31
N VAL A 252 22.67 -18.56 22.48
CA VAL A 252 23.88 -18.27 23.27
C VAL A 252 25.05 -17.99 22.32
N PRO A 253 25.78 -16.87 22.48
CA PRO A 253 26.93 -16.59 21.62
C PRO A 253 28.05 -17.60 21.90
N ILE A 254 28.69 -18.10 20.85
CA ILE A 254 29.81 -19.04 20.96
C ILE A 254 31.11 -18.34 21.40
N GLN A 255 31.24 -17.05 21.10
CA GLN A 255 32.41 -16.26 21.45
C GLN A 255 32.03 -14.79 21.63
N ARG A 256 32.70 -14.11 22.57
CA ARG A 256 32.56 -12.67 22.85
C ARG A 256 33.92 -12.01 22.80
N ILE A 257 34.12 -11.12 21.84
CA ILE A 257 35.39 -10.44 21.57
C ILE A 257 35.24 -8.97 21.93
N LYS A 258 35.97 -8.49 22.94
CA LYS A 258 36.06 -7.06 23.26
C LYS A 258 37.05 -6.39 22.31
N ALA A 259 36.59 -6.07 21.11
CA ALA A 259 37.47 -5.71 20.00
C ALA A 259 38.08 -4.29 20.11
N HIS A 260 37.32 -3.33 20.65
CA HIS A 260 37.70 -1.91 20.59
C HIS A 260 37.50 -1.17 21.93
N ASN A 261 38.07 0.04 22.01
CA ASN A 261 37.87 0.93 23.17
C ASN A 261 36.73 1.93 22.96
N ALA A 262 36.21 2.02 21.73
CA ALA A 262 35.08 2.85 21.35
C ALA A 262 34.08 2.04 20.48
N LYS A 263 32.98 2.69 20.09
CA LYS A 263 31.89 2.06 19.34
C LYS A 263 32.35 1.53 17.98
N ILE A 264 32.03 0.26 17.72
CA ILE A 264 32.23 -0.45 16.46
C ILE A 264 31.15 -0.03 15.47
N TYR A 265 31.58 0.43 14.31
CA TYR A 265 30.70 0.83 13.21
C TYR A 265 30.67 -0.15 12.06
N GLY A 266 31.71 -0.99 11.91
CA GLY A 266 31.82 -1.95 10.83
C GLY A 266 32.39 -3.29 11.27
N ILE A 267 31.78 -4.36 10.78
CA ILE A 267 32.32 -5.71 10.80
C ILE A 267 32.22 -6.32 9.40
N ASP A 268 33.21 -7.14 9.01
CA ASP A 268 33.16 -7.87 7.74
C ASP A 268 33.95 -9.18 7.84
N TRP A 269 33.42 -10.25 7.26
CA TRP A 269 34.11 -11.55 7.21
C TRP A 269 35.04 -11.61 6.02
N ALA A 270 36.21 -12.23 6.20
CA ALA A 270 37.17 -12.41 5.12
C ALA A 270 36.61 -13.25 3.96
N HIS A 271 36.94 -12.89 2.72
CA HIS A 271 36.51 -13.62 1.53
C HIS A 271 37.23 -14.98 1.41
N ASN A 272 38.50 -15.02 1.82
CA ASN A 272 39.41 -16.15 1.65
C ASN A 272 39.48 -17.08 2.88
N SER A 273 38.92 -16.67 4.02
CA SER A 273 38.97 -17.45 5.27
C SER A 273 37.64 -17.43 6.01
N SER A 274 37.16 -18.58 6.47
CA SER A 274 36.01 -18.68 7.38
C SER A 274 36.33 -18.25 8.81
N ARG A 275 37.61 -18.00 9.12
CA ARG A 275 38.09 -17.78 10.49
C ARG A 275 38.34 -16.33 10.82
N GLU A 276 38.44 -15.47 9.81
CA GLU A 276 38.90 -14.10 9.99
C GLU A 276 37.75 -13.11 9.90
N ILE A 277 37.68 -12.22 10.89
CA ILE A 277 36.74 -11.10 10.90
C ILE A 277 37.49 -9.78 11.06
N VAL A 278 37.11 -8.80 10.26
CA VAL A 278 37.60 -7.42 10.30
C VAL A 278 36.62 -6.59 11.11
N THR A 279 37.14 -5.75 12.00
CA THR A 279 36.34 -4.81 12.81
C THR A 279 36.90 -3.39 12.69
N CYS A 280 36.05 -2.38 12.67
CA CYS A 280 36.48 -0.97 12.66
C CYS A 280 35.68 -0.10 13.61
N SER A 281 36.32 0.94 14.16
CA SER A 281 35.79 1.73 15.26
C SER A 281 36.15 3.22 15.19
N LEU A 282 35.48 4.00 16.03
CA LEU A 282 35.81 5.39 16.33
C LEU A 282 37.19 5.59 16.95
N ASP A 283 37.78 4.53 17.50
CA ASP A 283 39.13 4.58 18.08
C ASP A 283 40.25 4.70 17.03
N LYS A 284 39.88 4.92 15.76
CA LYS A 284 40.77 5.08 14.61
C LYS A 284 41.57 3.83 14.26
N THR A 285 41.11 2.67 14.70
CA THR A 285 41.74 1.39 14.37
C THR A 285 40.82 0.48 13.56
N VAL A 286 41.43 -0.28 12.66
CA VAL A 286 40.85 -1.47 12.04
C VAL A 286 41.61 -2.67 12.55
N LYS A 287 40.92 -3.70 13.03
CA LYS A 287 41.53 -4.90 13.60
C LYS A 287 41.05 -6.15 12.89
N VAL A 288 41.94 -7.12 12.75
CA VAL A 288 41.63 -8.44 12.19
C VAL A 288 41.74 -9.49 13.28
N TRP A 289 40.72 -10.34 13.42
CA TRP A 289 40.62 -11.34 14.48
C TRP A 289 40.52 -12.74 13.88
N ASP A 290 41.15 -13.71 14.53
CA ASP A 290 40.91 -15.13 14.27
C ASP A 290 39.89 -15.67 15.28
N VAL A 291 38.77 -16.17 14.76
CA VAL A 291 37.61 -16.66 15.51
C VAL A 291 37.78 -18.15 15.90
N HIS A 292 38.87 -18.81 15.50
CA HIS A 292 39.11 -20.22 15.81
C HIS A 292 40.28 -20.44 16.78
N VAL A 293 40.03 -20.13 18.06
CA VAL A 293 40.81 -20.62 19.19
C VAL A 293 39.87 -21.42 20.10
N LEU A 294 40.16 -22.72 20.27
CA LEU A 294 39.55 -23.74 21.15
C LEU A 294 38.47 -24.69 20.56
N SER A 295 38.82 -25.40 19.48
CA SER A 295 38.23 -26.73 19.17
C SER A 295 38.93 -27.87 19.95
N GLY A 296 39.78 -27.55 20.93
CA GLY A 296 40.80 -28.46 21.45
C GLY A 296 40.58 -29.08 22.83
N ASP A 297 39.69 -28.55 23.69
CA ASP A 297 39.55 -29.08 25.05
C ASP A 297 38.09 -29.28 25.44
N ARG A 298 37.62 -30.53 25.33
CA ARG A 298 36.22 -30.94 25.53
C ARG A 298 35.70 -30.70 26.95
N ASP A 299 36.59 -30.44 27.93
CA ASP A 299 36.20 -30.19 29.33
C ASP A 299 35.95 -28.71 29.66
N SER A 300 36.45 -27.76 28.87
CA SER A 300 36.23 -26.32 29.09
C SER A 300 34.84 -25.83 28.65
N MET A 301 34.10 -26.65 27.90
CA MET A 301 32.85 -26.26 27.22
C MET A 301 31.59 -26.37 28.10
N ARG A 302 31.70 -26.84 29.35
CA ARG A 302 30.53 -27.18 30.18
C ARG A 302 30.09 -26.05 31.14
N TYR A 303 30.92 -25.03 31.39
CA TYR A 303 30.58 -23.94 32.30
C TYR A 303 31.11 -22.58 31.80
N PRO A 304 30.28 -21.51 31.77
CA PRO A 304 30.70 -20.16 31.35
C PRO A 304 31.55 -19.41 32.40
N PHE A 305 31.97 -20.07 33.48
CA PHE A 305 32.71 -19.51 34.60
C PHE A 305 33.86 -20.43 34.98
N ASP A 306 34.99 -19.84 35.37
CA ASP A 306 36.03 -20.57 36.10
C ASP A 306 35.47 -20.98 37.47
N MET A 307 35.35 -22.30 37.70
CA MET A 307 34.78 -22.88 38.92
C MET A 307 35.52 -22.48 40.21
N HIS A 308 36.78 -22.03 40.11
CA HIS A 308 37.55 -21.60 41.28
C HIS A 308 37.44 -20.11 41.57
N THR A 309 37.14 -19.27 40.57
CA THR A 309 37.15 -17.81 40.74
C THR A 309 35.79 -17.15 40.55
N LEU A 310 34.75 -17.89 40.10
CA LEU A 310 33.40 -17.37 39.79
C LEU A 310 33.41 -16.18 38.82
N LYS A 311 34.52 -15.96 38.10
CA LYS A 311 34.66 -14.94 37.07
C LYS A 311 34.42 -15.55 35.69
N PRO A 312 33.80 -14.82 34.75
CA PRO A 312 33.69 -15.27 33.38
C PRO A 312 35.10 -15.52 32.82
N GLN A 313 35.30 -16.65 32.14
CA GLN A 313 36.57 -16.96 31.49
C GLN A 313 36.89 -15.86 30.47
N GLN A 314 37.86 -15.00 30.82
CA GLN A 314 38.42 -14.01 29.91
C GLN A 314 39.33 -14.74 28.92
N CYS A 315 38.80 -15.11 27.76
CA CYS A 315 39.66 -15.45 26.64
C CYS A 315 40.39 -14.16 26.22
N MET A 316 41.71 -14.09 26.47
CA MET A 316 42.54 -13.02 25.91
C MET A 316 42.60 -13.20 24.39
N HIS A 317 41.73 -12.50 23.69
CA HIS A 317 41.77 -12.41 22.24
C HIS A 317 42.72 -11.28 21.87
N GLU A 318 43.85 -11.60 21.27
CA GLU A 318 44.74 -10.60 20.65
C GLU A 318 44.42 -10.51 19.14
N PRO A 319 44.34 -9.30 18.57
CA PRO A 319 44.13 -9.13 17.15
C PRO A 319 45.36 -9.58 16.37
N ARG A 320 45.14 -10.23 15.22
CA ARG A 320 46.20 -10.67 14.31
C ARG A 320 46.89 -9.50 13.61
N THR A 321 46.12 -8.44 13.32
CA THR A 321 46.61 -7.25 12.63
C THR A 321 45.87 -6.03 13.18
N ILE A 322 46.58 -4.93 13.39
CA ILE A 322 46.04 -3.63 13.80
C ILE A 322 46.49 -2.58 12.79
N ILE A 323 45.53 -1.94 12.13
CA ILE A 323 45.77 -0.82 11.22
C ILE A 323 45.38 0.47 11.95
N HIS A 324 46.32 1.41 12.03
CA HIS A 324 46.09 2.73 12.62
C HIS A 324 45.83 3.75 11.51
N THR A 325 44.66 4.37 11.56
CA THR A 325 44.24 5.42 10.62
C THR A 325 44.34 6.81 11.28
N SER A 326 44.46 7.87 10.49
CA SER A 326 44.46 9.25 11.01
C SER A 326 43.05 9.71 11.45
N TYR A 327 42.01 9.04 10.96
CA TYR A 327 40.59 9.39 11.11
C TYR A 327 39.75 8.29 11.81
N PRO A 328 38.58 8.61 12.38
CA PRO A 328 37.63 7.60 12.85
C PRO A 328 37.03 6.81 11.67
N VAL A 329 36.96 5.47 11.77
CA VAL A 329 36.57 4.61 10.64
C VAL A 329 35.08 4.27 10.70
N TRP A 330 34.35 4.56 9.62
CA TRP A 330 32.91 4.26 9.49
C TRP A 330 32.67 2.84 8.99
N ARG A 331 33.41 2.40 7.97
CA ARG A 331 33.38 1.03 7.48
C ARG A 331 34.79 0.57 7.09
N ALA A 332 35.06 -0.71 7.31
CA ALA A 332 36.20 -1.40 6.74
C ALA A 332 35.69 -2.72 6.16
N ARG A 333 36.02 -3.01 4.90
CA ARG A 333 35.62 -4.26 4.23
C ARG A 333 36.83 -4.98 3.67
N ASP A 334 36.74 -6.30 3.74
CA ASP A 334 37.72 -7.18 3.11
C ASP A 334 37.61 -7.09 1.59
N LEU A 335 38.74 -7.11 0.88
CA LEU A 335 38.70 -7.07 -0.58
C LEU A 335 38.23 -8.41 -1.17
N PRO A 336 37.46 -8.40 -2.27
CA PRO A 336 37.09 -9.63 -2.98
C PRO A 336 38.28 -10.27 -3.73
N PHE A 337 39.44 -9.62 -3.74
CA PHE A 337 40.68 -10.07 -4.36
C PHE A 337 41.88 -9.73 -3.46
N GLY A 338 42.99 -10.43 -3.63
CA GLY A 338 44.19 -10.23 -2.83
C GLY A 338 43.95 -10.44 -1.33
N ASN A 339 44.72 -9.72 -0.51
CA ASN A 339 44.68 -9.77 0.96
C ASN A 339 44.59 -8.36 1.54
N GLY A 340 43.82 -7.49 0.90
CA GLY A 340 43.67 -6.10 1.34
C GLY A 340 42.35 -5.82 2.07
N ILE A 341 42.31 -4.65 2.70
CA ILE A 341 41.16 -4.09 3.41
C ILE A 341 40.99 -2.66 2.93
N LEU A 342 39.77 -2.28 2.54
CA LEU A 342 39.44 -0.89 2.20
C LEU A 342 38.79 -0.21 3.42
N SER A 343 39.38 0.88 3.90
CA SER A 343 38.85 1.68 4.99
C SER A 343 38.18 2.95 4.47
N LEU A 344 37.04 3.28 5.10
CA LEU A 344 36.23 4.45 4.78
C LEU A 344 36.10 5.37 6.01
N PRO A 345 36.50 6.66 5.90
CA PRO A 345 36.41 7.62 6.99
C PRO A 345 34.98 7.96 7.39
N GLN A 346 34.73 8.18 8.68
CA GLN A 346 33.46 8.73 9.16
C GLN A 346 33.37 10.25 9.03
N ARG A 347 34.50 10.93 9.28
CA ARG A 347 34.64 12.39 9.27
C ARG A 347 36.13 12.77 9.23
N GLY A 348 36.42 14.00 8.81
CA GLY A 348 37.77 14.57 8.77
C GLY A 348 38.46 14.36 7.43
N GLU A 349 38.31 13.17 6.85
CA GLU A 349 38.85 12.84 5.52
C GLU A 349 37.73 12.44 4.55
N ASN A 350 37.95 12.68 3.26
CA ASN A 350 37.02 12.33 2.17
C ASN A 350 37.55 11.22 1.25
N ALA A 351 38.81 10.80 1.42
CA ALA A 351 39.44 9.75 0.63
C ALA A 351 39.28 8.37 1.28
N LEU A 352 39.18 7.32 0.47
CA LEU A 352 39.23 5.93 0.95
C LEU A 352 40.68 5.45 0.90
N GLU A 353 41.08 4.62 1.86
CA GLU A 353 42.44 4.07 1.92
C GLU A 353 42.41 2.55 1.78
N LEU A 354 43.26 2.03 0.90
CA LEU A 354 43.49 0.61 0.70
C LEU A 354 44.69 0.16 1.53
N TRP A 355 44.49 -0.84 2.36
CA TRP A 355 45.54 -1.43 3.20
C TRP A 355 45.76 -2.88 2.82
N THR A 356 46.94 -3.41 3.10
CA THR A 356 47.25 -4.83 2.91
C THR A 356 47.62 -5.50 4.21
N ARG A 357 47.13 -6.73 4.42
CA ARG A 357 47.55 -7.58 5.54
C ARG A 357 48.45 -8.70 5.03
N GLY A 358 49.70 -8.73 5.52
CA GLY A 358 50.70 -9.74 5.18
C GLY A 358 51.03 -10.64 6.36
N PRO A 359 51.46 -11.90 6.15
CA PRO A 359 51.88 -12.81 7.22
C PRO A 359 53.02 -12.30 8.12
N GLY A 360 53.70 -11.22 7.75
CA GLY A 360 54.82 -10.62 8.50
C GLY A 360 54.66 -9.14 8.82
N ASP A 361 53.50 -8.53 8.59
CA ASP A 361 53.23 -7.12 8.92
C ASP A 361 51.97 -6.99 9.80
N PRO A 362 52.11 -7.18 11.13
CA PRO A 362 50.98 -7.09 12.05
C PRO A 362 50.49 -5.64 12.25
N GLU A 363 51.29 -4.63 11.91
CA GLU A 363 50.95 -3.21 12.06
C GLU A 363 51.36 -2.40 10.82
N PRO A 364 50.55 -2.48 9.73
CA PRO A 364 50.81 -1.72 8.51
C PRO A 364 50.88 -0.22 8.78
N LYS A 365 51.94 0.43 8.29
CA LYS A 365 52.22 1.86 8.60
C LYS A 365 51.66 2.86 7.59
N SER A 366 51.41 2.44 6.36
CA SER A 366 50.92 3.32 5.29
C SER A 366 49.97 2.58 4.35
N PRO A 367 48.97 3.27 3.78
CA PRO A 367 48.10 2.67 2.79
C PRO A 367 48.84 2.37 1.50
N VAL A 368 48.39 1.33 0.80
CA VAL A 368 48.88 0.92 -0.51
C VAL A 368 48.36 1.84 -1.62
N GLU A 369 47.12 2.31 -1.47
CA GLU A 369 46.45 3.18 -2.42
C GLU A 369 45.46 4.09 -1.70
N VAL A 370 45.30 5.32 -2.21
CA VAL A 370 44.38 6.32 -1.65
C VAL A 370 43.50 6.85 -2.78
N PHE A 371 42.18 6.75 -2.59
CA PHE A 371 41.19 7.16 -3.59
C PHE A 371 40.70 8.58 -3.31
N GLU A 372 41.44 9.57 -3.81
CA GLU A 372 41.15 10.99 -3.60
C GLU A 372 40.28 11.57 -4.71
N GLY A 373 39.21 12.26 -4.33
CA GLY A 373 38.47 13.09 -5.29
C GLY A 373 37.09 13.58 -4.85
N HIS A 374 36.38 12.86 -3.98
CA HIS A 374 35.10 13.35 -3.46
C HIS A 374 35.27 14.66 -2.67
N THR A 375 34.30 15.57 -2.80
CA THR A 375 34.33 16.88 -2.13
C THR A 375 33.70 16.87 -0.75
N ASP A 376 32.99 15.79 -0.41
CA ASP A 376 32.39 15.54 0.91
C ASP A 376 32.58 14.07 1.30
N THR A 377 32.19 13.70 2.52
CA THR A 377 32.40 12.37 3.10
C THR A 377 31.69 11.28 2.30
N VAL A 378 32.45 10.26 1.91
CA VAL A 378 31.94 9.05 1.26
C VAL A 378 31.05 8.26 2.21
N LYS A 379 29.90 7.83 1.72
CA LYS A 379 28.89 7.12 2.50
C LYS A 379 28.94 5.62 2.32
N GLU A 380 29.17 5.18 1.09
CA GLU A 380 29.14 3.77 0.75
C GLU A 380 30.02 3.46 -0.46
N PHE A 381 30.51 2.23 -0.55
CA PHE A 381 31.24 1.73 -1.72
C PHE A 381 30.86 0.30 -2.06
N VAL A 382 30.93 -0.05 -3.34
CA VAL A 382 30.68 -1.39 -3.87
C VAL A 382 31.73 -1.76 -4.91
N TRP A 383 31.96 -3.07 -5.07
CA TRP A 383 32.86 -3.61 -6.08
C TRP A 383 32.08 -4.14 -7.28
N ARG A 384 32.36 -3.61 -8.47
CA ARG A 384 31.90 -4.14 -9.75
C ARG A 384 32.99 -5.03 -10.36
N ARG A 385 32.58 -6.11 -11.03
CA ARG A 385 33.47 -7.02 -11.76
C ARG A 385 33.18 -6.95 -13.27
N GLY A 386 34.21 -7.07 -14.12
CA GLY A 386 34.05 -7.03 -15.59
C GLY A 386 33.71 -8.38 -16.25
N ASP A 387 33.04 -8.34 -17.41
CA ASP A 387 32.41 -9.51 -18.06
C ASP A 387 33.37 -10.48 -18.78
N HIS A 388 34.42 -9.99 -19.45
CA HIS A 388 35.14 -10.82 -20.43
C HIS A 388 36.26 -11.70 -19.87
N ASN A 389 36.97 -11.26 -18.82
CA ASN A 389 38.13 -11.98 -18.27
C ASN A 389 38.06 -12.23 -16.76
N TRP A 390 37.01 -11.75 -16.08
CA TRP A 390 36.76 -11.99 -14.65
C TRP A 390 37.90 -11.57 -13.70
N ASN A 391 38.91 -10.86 -14.19
CA ASN A 391 40.10 -10.44 -13.47
C ASN A 391 40.20 -8.90 -13.32
N GLU A 392 39.17 -8.16 -13.73
CA GLU A 392 39.12 -6.70 -13.68
C GLU A 392 38.05 -6.27 -12.68
N PHE A 393 38.43 -5.41 -11.74
CA PHE A 393 37.54 -4.84 -10.73
C PHE A 393 37.43 -3.33 -10.92
N GLN A 394 36.27 -2.78 -10.58
CA GLN A 394 36.03 -1.35 -10.54
C GLN A 394 35.37 -1.03 -9.20
N LEU A 395 35.99 -0.13 -8.44
CA LEU A 395 35.42 0.39 -7.21
C LEU A 395 34.41 1.48 -7.57
N ILE A 396 33.23 1.43 -6.95
CA ILE A 396 32.19 2.45 -7.14
C ILE A 396 31.90 3.06 -5.78
N THR A 397 32.02 4.38 -5.68
CA THR A 397 31.85 5.13 -4.43
C THR A 397 30.71 6.13 -4.54
N TRP A 398 29.93 6.25 -3.47
CA TRP A 398 28.87 7.25 -3.32
C TRP A 398 29.18 8.18 -2.14
N SER A 399 29.06 9.49 -2.35
CA SER A 399 29.36 10.51 -1.34
C SER A 399 28.18 11.46 -1.08
N LYS A 400 28.23 12.16 0.07
CA LYS A 400 27.32 13.25 0.41
C LYS A 400 27.32 14.41 -0.58
N ASP A 401 28.38 14.54 -1.38
CA ASP A 401 28.43 15.48 -2.51
C ASP A 401 27.45 15.13 -3.65
N LYS A 402 26.74 14.01 -3.50
CA LYS A 402 25.76 13.43 -4.44
C LYS A 402 26.40 12.99 -5.77
N THR A 403 27.66 12.56 -5.72
CA THR A 403 28.37 12.05 -6.89
C THR A 403 28.63 10.56 -6.79
N LEU A 404 28.50 9.87 -7.93
CA LEU A 404 29.00 8.52 -8.13
C LEU A 404 30.37 8.60 -8.81
N ARG A 405 31.38 7.93 -8.24
CA ARG A 405 32.72 7.83 -8.85
C ARG A 405 33.08 6.38 -9.12
N PHE A 406 33.78 6.19 -10.23
CA PHE A 406 34.21 4.90 -10.73
C PHE A 406 35.74 4.87 -10.74
N TRP A 407 36.35 3.94 -10.00
CA TRP A 407 37.80 3.79 -9.91
C TRP A 407 38.20 2.45 -10.51
N PRO A 408 38.85 2.43 -11.68
CA PRO A 408 39.35 1.19 -12.27
C PRO A 408 40.48 0.63 -11.41
N MET A 409 40.44 -0.67 -11.09
CA MET A 409 41.56 -1.38 -10.49
C MET A 409 42.28 -2.17 -11.57
N ASP A 410 43.49 -1.75 -11.89
CA ASP A 410 44.36 -2.49 -12.79
C ASP A 410 45.04 -3.67 -12.08
N HIS A 411 45.66 -4.53 -12.88
CA HIS A 411 46.33 -5.72 -12.37
C HIS A 411 47.51 -5.38 -11.44
N GLU A 412 48.16 -4.23 -11.63
CA GLU A 412 49.28 -3.79 -10.81
C GLU A 412 48.81 -3.34 -9.41
N ALA A 413 47.72 -2.56 -9.34
CA ALA A 413 47.08 -2.19 -8.08
C ALA A 413 46.55 -3.43 -7.33
N MET A 414 45.98 -4.40 -8.05
CA MET A 414 45.54 -5.68 -7.47
C MET A 414 46.72 -6.51 -6.91
N GLN A 415 47.87 -6.52 -7.59
CA GLN A 415 49.09 -7.15 -7.06
C GLN A 415 49.62 -6.43 -5.82
N ARG A 416 49.65 -5.10 -5.83
CA ARG A 416 49.99 -4.29 -4.65
C ARG A 416 49.04 -4.57 -3.49
N ALA A 417 47.77 -4.87 -3.76
CA ALA A 417 46.77 -5.30 -2.78
C ALA A 417 46.94 -6.76 -2.29
N GLY A 418 48.04 -7.44 -2.66
CA GLY A 418 48.37 -8.79 -2.19
C GLY A 418 47.80 -9.92 -3.04
N GLN A 419 47.39 -9.67 -4.29
CA GLN A 419 46.99 -10.73 -5.22
C GLN A 419 48.23 -11.47 -5.78
N PRO A 420 48.30 -12.81 -5.70
CA PRO A 420 49.41 -13.58 -6.25
C PRO A 420 49.53 -13.40 -7.78
N SER A 421 50.77 -13.28 -8.26
CA SER A 421 51.05 -13.17 -9.70
C SER A 421 50.69 -14.47 -10.44
N GLY A 422 49.87 -14.38 -11.48
CA GLY A 422 49.55 -15.52 -12.37
C GLY A 422 48.35 -16.38 -11.96
N THR A 423 47.69 -16.10 -10.84
CA THR A 423 46.41 -16.74 -10.50
C THR A 423 45.25 -16.02 -11.17
N HIS A 424 44.63 -16.69 -12.16
CA HIS A 424 43.25 -16.37 -12.55
C HIS A 424 42.35 -16.61 -11.34
N VAL A 425 41.55 -15.62 -10.94
CA VAL A 425 40.50 -15.86 -9.94
C VAL A 425 39.54 -16.85 -10.58
N THR A 426 39.56 -18.11 -10.15
CA THR A 426 38.59 -19.10 -10.64
C THR A 426 37.19 -18.55 -10.39
N PRO A 427 36.29 -18.55 -11.41
CA PRO A 427 34.90 -18.17 -11.20
C PRO A 427 34.35 -19.03 -10.07
N ARG A 428 34.06 -18.44 -8.91
CA ARG A 428 33.31 -19.15 -7.86
C ARG A 428 31.94 -19.43 -8.48
N ALA A 429 31.67 -20.70 -8.71
CA ALA A 429 30.45 -21.19 -9.33
C ALA A 429 29.23 -20.90 -8.44
N GLN A 430 28.65 -19.70 -8.56
CA GLN A 430 27.27 -19.42 -8.21
C GLN A 430 26.65 -18.82 -9.46
N GLY A 431 25.82 -19.61 -10.16
CA GLY A 431 25.39 -19.40 -11.55
C GLY A 431 24.93 -17.97 -11.82
N TYR A 432 25.77 -17.17 -12.45
CA TYR A 432 25.51 -15.76 -12.67
C TYR A 432 24.34 -15.58 -13.65
N ALA A 433 23.33 -14.84 -13.20
CA ALA A 433 22.16 -14.48 -13.98
C ALA A 433 22.56 -13.76 -15.26
N ASP A 434 21.77 -13.95 -16.32
CA ASP A 434 21.93 -13.31 -17.62
C ASP A 434 22.20 -11.79 -17.48
N THR A 435 23.38 -11.33 -17.90
CA THR A 435 23.79 -9.90 -17.85
C THR A 435 23.06 -9.06 -18.89
N SER A 436 22.19 -9.67 -19.70
CA SER A 436 21.46 -9.02 -20.80
C SER A 436 20.44 -7.97 -20.35
N PHE A 437 19.89 -8.05 -19.13
CA PHE A 437 18.78 -7.18 -18.69
C PHE A 437 19.10 -6.33 -17.44
N SER A 438 18.58 -5.10 -17.41
CA SER A 438 18.71 -4.17 -16.27
C SER A 438 17.36 -3.98 -15.57
N PHE A 439 17.37 -3.98 -14.23
CA PHE A 439 16.21 -3.66 -13.38
C PHE A 439 15.80 -2.20 -13.38
N ARG A 440 16.57 -1.31 -14.05
CA ARG A 440 16.13 0.05 -14.33
C ARG A 440 14.90 0.09 -15.23
N THR A 441 14.79 -0.79 -16.22
CA THR A 441 13.58 -0.85 -17.05
C THR A 441 12.50 -1.64 -16.32
N PRO A 442 11.32 -1.03 -16.04
CA PRO A 442 10.24 -1.71 -15.33
C PRO A 442 9.67 -2.88 -16.15
N PRO A 443 9.13 -3.93 -15.50
CA PRO A 443 8.65 -5.13 -16.20
C PRO A 443 7.59 -4.86 -17.28
N ALA A 444 6.67 -3.93 -17.05
CA ALA A 444 5.63 -3.56 -18.01
C ALA A 444 6.20 -3.01 -19.34
N GLU A 445 7.30 -2.25 -19.30
CA GLU A 445 7.98 -1.78 -20.52
C GLU A 445 8.79 -2.89 -21.18
N ARG A 446 9.19 -3.94 -20.45
CA ARG A 446 9.91 -5.09 -21.01
C ARG A 446 9.02 -5.97 -21.86
N GLU A 447 7.77 -6.16 -21.47
CA GLU A 447 6.78 -6.88 -22.29
C GLU A 447 6.54 -6.13 -23.61
N VAL A 448 6.44 -4.79 -23.56
CA VAL A 448 6.30 -3.93 -24.74
C VAL A 448 7.56 -3.92 -25.60
N LEU A 449 8.77 -3.88 -25.02
CA LEU A 449 10.04 -3.89 -25.76
C LEU A 449 10.36 -5.27 -26.37
N ALA A 450 9.89 -6.36 -25.76
CA ALA A 450 9.96 -7.69 -26.33
C ALA A 450 9.02 -7.83 -27.54
N GLU A 451 7.80 -7.27 -27.47
CA GLU A 451 6.89 -7.14 -28.63
C GLU A 451 7.45 -6.20 -29.71
N TYR A 452 8.13 -5.10 -29.34
CA TYR A 452 8.71 -4.13 -30.29
C TYR A 452 9.92 -4.65 -31.06
N ARG A 453 10.65 -5.64 -30.52
CA ARG A 453 11.73 -6.31 -31.29
C ARG A 453 11.20 -7.23 -32.39
N GLU A 454 9.92 -7.60 -32.34
CA GLU A 454 9.27 -8.44 -33.36
C GLU A 454 8.27 -7.67 -34.25
N GLY A 455 7.86 -6.45 -33.91
CA GLY A 455 6.86 -5.69 -34.66
C GLY A 455 7.28 -4.27 -35.03
N CYS A 456 7.57 -4.04 -36.32
CA CYS A 456 7.45 -2.80 -37.12
C CYS A 456 7.84 -1.45 -36.47
N GLY A 457 8.68 -0.61 -37.08
CA GLY A 457 8.47 -0.10 -38.43
C GLY A 457 7.38 0.99 -38.46
N GLN A 458 7.80 2.26 -38.58
CA GLN A 458 7.05 3.44 -39.04
C GLN A 458 6.15 4.26 -38.07
N CYS A 459 6.68 5.46 -37.75
CA CYS A 459 6.07 6.81 -37.90
C CYS A 459 4.94 7.31 -36.95
N CYS A 460 5.34 8.17 -35.99
CA CYS A 460 4.94 9.58 -35.64
C CYS A 460 3.57 10.21 -36.10
N PRO A 461 3.18 11.43 -35.61
CA PRO A 461 2.86 11.86 -34.24
C PRO A 461 1.60 12.81 -34.14
N CYS A 462 1.08 12.98 -32.91
CA CYS A 462 0.38 14.15 -32.30
C CYS A 462 -0.84 14.90 -32.93
N SER A 463 -1.73 15.25 -31.99
CA SER A 463 -2.63 16.43 -31.90
C SER A 463 -4.09 16.30 -32.36
N HIS A 464 -5.02 16.29 -31.39
CA HIS A 464 -6.04 17.35 -31.21
C HIS A 464 -6.92 17.07 -29.98
N ALA A 465 -7.06 18.09 -29.14
CA ALA A 465 -8.03 18.15 -28.06
C ALA A 465 -9.46 18.22 -28.61
N ARG A 466 -10.42 17.58 -27.93
CA ARG A 466 -11.74 18.11 -27.54
C ARG A 466 -12.71 17.00 -27.07
N HIS A 467 -13.46 17.34 -26.02
CA HIS A 467 -14.67 16.69 -25.49
C HIS A 467 -14.51 15.38 -24.71
N ALA A 468 -14.38 15.54 -23.39
CA ALA A 468 -14.87 14.58 -22.40
C ALA A 468 -16.38 14.77 -22.24
N ALA A 469 -17.15 13.71 -22.47
CA ALA A 469 -18.55 13.58 -22.08
C ALA A 469 -18.81 12.10 -21.80
N GLU A 470 -18.67 11.69 -20.55
CA GLU A 470 -19.41 10.53 -20.03
C GLU A 470 -20.88 10.93 -19.95
N TYR A 471 -21.79 10.13 -20.52
CA TYR A 471 -23.22 10.44 -20.65
C TYR A 471 -23.93 10.36 -19.28
N PRO A 472 -24.29 11.48 -18.63
CA PRO A 472 -24.90 11.45 -17.30
C PRO A 472 -26.41 11.17 -17.35
N GLY A 473 -27.07 11.39 -18.50
CA GLY A 473 -28.54 11.39 -18.59
C GLY A 473 -29.24 10.02 -18.54
N ARG A 474 -28.54 8.89 -18.34
CA ARG A 474 -29.18 7.55 -18.37
C ARG A 474 -29.64 7.04 -17.02
N ASP A 475 -28.94 7.39 -15.94
CA ASP A 475 -29.27 6.96 -14.58
C ASP A 475 -30.62 7.53 -14.13
N GLY A 476 -31.04 8.66 -14.71
CA GLY A 476 -32.35 9.23 -14.47
C GLY A 476 -33.51 8.49 -15.16
N MET A 477 -33.28 7.79 -16.29
CA MET A 477 -34.37 7.06 -16.98
C MET A 477 -34.90 5.89 -16.16
N ILE A 478 -34.08 5.38 -15.25
CA ILE A 478 -34.37 4.20 -14.45
C ILE A 478 -34.88 4.53 -13.04
N ILE A 479 -35.02 5.81 -12.67
CA ILE A 479 -35.50 6.20 -11.32
C ILE A 479 -36.91 5.67 -11.05
N PHE A 480 -37.78 5.71 -12.06
CA PHE A 480 -39.15 5.23 -11.96
C PHE A 480 -39.27 3.81 -12.53
N PRO A 481 -40.18 2.98 -11.99
CA PRO A 481 -40.52 1.68 -12.58
C PRO A 481 -40.93 1.81 -14.05
N ALA A 482 -40.55 0.82 -14.87
CA ALA A 482 -40.84 0.86 -16.31
C ALA A 482 -42.30 0.55 -16.66
N ALA A 483 -43.13 0.20 -15.67
CA ALA A 483 -44.51 -0.27 -15.84
C ALA A 483 -45.51 0.44 -14.93
N GLY A 484 -46.79 0.20 -15.18
CA GLY A 484 -47.91 0.74 -14.40
C GLY A 484 -48.09 2.25 -14.57
N VAL A 485 -48.53 2.92 -13.50
CA VAL A 485 -48.79 4.38 -13.45
C VAL A 485 -47.56 5.23 -13.75
N PHE A 486 -46.36 4.65 -13.66
CA PHE A 486 -45.09 5.34 -13.90
C PHE A 486 -44.59 5.19 -15.35
N ALA A 487 -45.29 4.41 -16.19
CA ALA A 487 -44.96 4.26 -17.60
C ALA A 487 -44.99 5.63 -18.30
N GLY A 488 -43.84 6.08 -18.79
CA GLY A 488 -43.67 7.39 -19.44
C GLY A 488 -42.98 8.46 -18.59
N LEU A 489 -42.69 8.23 -17.31
CA LEU A 489 -42.00 9.20 -16.43
C LEU A 489 -40.46 9.16 -16.53
N GLY A 490 -39.90 8.40 -17.47
CA GLY A 490 -38.46 8.33 -17.73
C GLY A 490 -37.79 9.70 -17.93
N PRO A 491 -38.33 10.60 -18.79
CA PRO A 491 -37.81 11.96 -18.98
C PRO A 491 -37.80 12.80 -17.69
N MET A 492 -38.80 12.61 -16.84
CA MET A 492 -38.92 13.27 -15.55
C MET A 492 -37.81 12.81 -14.59
N GLY A 493 -37.55 11.49 -14.53
CA GLY A 493 -36.42 10.96 -13.77
C GLY A 493 -35.06 11.49 -14.24
N VAL A 494 -34.87 11.65 -15.56
CA VAL A 494 -33.66 12.30 -16.12
C VAL A 494 -33.50 13.75 -15.65
N SER A 495 -34.58 14.50 -15.60
CA SER A 495 -34.56 15.87 -15.09
C SER A 495 -34.20 15.90 -13.59
N MET A 496 -34.78 15.01 -12.78
CA MET A 496 -34.44 14.90 -11.35
C MET A 496 -32.98 14.50 -11.11
N PHE A 497 -32.44 13.57 -11.92
CA PHE A 497 -31.03 13.18 -11.89
C PHE A 497 -30.12 14.39 -12.13
N PHE A 498 -30.37 15.14 -13.20
CA PHE A 498 -29.53 16.28 -13.57
C PHE A 498 -29.59 17.38 -12.52
N VAL A 499 -30.77 17.68 -11.97
CA VAL A 499 -30.90 18.69 -10.89
C VAL A 499 -30.12 18.25 -9.65
N SER A 500 -30.21 16.97 -9.25
CA SER A 500 -29.45 16.44 -8.11
C SER A 500 -27.93 16.47 -8.35
N ALA A 501 -27.47 16.10 -9.55
CA ALA A 501 -26.05 16.14 -9.92
C ALA A 501 -25.49 17.58 -9.97
N ILE A 502 -26.24 18.53 -10.54
CA ILE A 502 -25.86 19.95 -10.58
C ILE A 502 -25.74 20.49 -9.15
N LEU A 503 -26.72 20.19 -8.30
CA LEU A 503 -26.73 20.64 -6.92
C LEU A 503 -25.51 20.10 -6.15
N ALA A 504 -25.26 18.79 -6.22
CA ALA A 504 -24.13 18.15 -5.58
C ALA A 504 -22.80 18.75 -6.06
N GLN A 505 -22.67 18.92 -7.38
CA GLN A 505 -21.47 19.49 -7.98
C GLN A 505 -21.22 20.93 -7.53
N VAL A 506 -22.26 21.76 -7.45
CA VAL A 506 -22.15 23.14 -6.96
C VAL A 506 -21.72 23.17 -5.50
N ILE A 507 -22.33 22.35 -4.64
CA ILE A 507 -22.03 22.31 -3.20
C ILE A 507 -20.60 21.85 -2.95
N TYR A 508 -20.16 20.77 -3.61
CA TYR A 508 -18.80 20.26 -3.48
C TYR A 508 -17.76 21.28 -4.00
N SER A 509 -18.00 21.86 -5.18
CA SER A 509 -17.12 22.87 -5.77
C SER A 509 -17.06 24.16 -4.94
N ALA A 510 -18.15 24.53 -4.27
CA ALA A 510 -18.25 25.73 -3.42
C ALA A 510 -17.50 25.67 -2.09
N GLY A 511 -16.83 24.55 -1.76
CA GLY A 511 -15.99 24.45 -0.56
C GLY A 511 -16.41 23.38 0.44
N ALA A 512 -17.56 22.74 0.23
CA ALA A 512 -18.04 21.69 1.12
C ALA A 512 -17.08 20.49 1.09
N SER A 513 -16.64 20.06 -0.10
CA SER A 513 -15.63 19.02 -0.24
C SER A 513 -14.21 19.58 -0.08
N GLY A 514 -13.35 18.82 0.59
CA GLY A 514 -11.90 18.96 0.66
C GLY A 514 -11.22 18.71 -0.68
N PHE A 515 -11.78 17.87 -1.55
CA PHE A 515 -11.26 17.66 -2.91
C PHE A 515 -11.69 18.80 -3.84
N GLU A 516 -10.73 19.47 -4.48
CA GLU A 516 -11.03 20.60 -5.39
C GLU A 516 -11.71 20.16 -6.68
N GLY A 517 -11.39 18.97 -7.17
CA GLY A 517 -12.00 18.36 -8.36
C GLY A 517 -13.08 17.32 -8.04
N ALA A 518 -13.69 17.36 -6.85
CA ALA A 518 -14.75 16.42 -6.45
C ALA A 518 -15.89 16.38 -7.47
N ASN A 519 -16.35 15.17 -7.83
CA ASN A 519 -17.51 14.98 -8.68
C ASN A 519 -18.69 14.42 -7.87
N GLY A 520 -19.81 15.14 -7.90
CA GLY A 520 -21.05 14.75 -7.22
C GLY A 520 -22.12 14.30 -8.22
N SER A 521 -22.74 13.15 -7.95
CA SER A 521 -23.84 12.61 -8.79
C SER A 521 -24.85 11.82 -7.95
N MET A 522 -25.97 11.45 -8.55
CA MET A 522 -26.93 10.49 -7.99
C MET A 522 -26.32 9.07 -7.96
N MET A 523 -26.71 8.30 -6.94
CA MET A 523 -26.24 6.94 -6.72
C MET A 523 -27.11 5.94 -7.48
N ILE A 524 -26.54 5.17 -8.41
CA ILE A 524 -27.31 4.20 -9.20
C ILE A 524 -27.78 3.02 -8.35
N GLU A 525 -27.01 2.69 -7.32
CA GLU A 525 -27.27 1.60 -6.38
C GLU A 525 -28.53 1.84 -5.52
N VAL A 526 -29.06 3.08 -5.48
CA VAL A 526 -30.32 3.37 -4.77
C VAL A 526 -31.59 3.22 -5.61
N VAL A 527 -31.45 3.06 -6.93
CA VAL A 527 -32.58 2.86 -7.85
C VAL A 527 -33.53 1.72 -7.44
N PRO A 528 -33.07 0.55 -6.97
CA PRO A 528 -33.96 -0.51 -6.50
C PRO A 528 -34.89 -0.05 -5.37
N PHE A 529 -34.41 0.82 -4.47
CA PHE A 529 -35.23 1.35 -3.39
C PHE A 529 -36.30 2.29 -3.91
N PHE A 530 -36.00 3.11 -4.92
CA PHE A 530 -37.01 3.96 -5.54
C PHE A 530 -38.13 3.15 -6.19
N HIS A 531 -37.79 2.03 -6.82
CA HIS A 531 -38.79 1.12 -7.39
C HIS A 531 -39.65 0.48 -6.30
N ILE A 532 -39.04 -0.02 -5.22
CA ILE A 532 -39.77 -0.59 -4.09
C ILE A 532 -40.69 0.47 -3.45
N LEU A 533 -40.21 1.70 -3.25
CA LEU A 533 -41.00 2.80 -2.71
C LEU A 533 -42.19 3.13 -3.62
N ALA A 534 -41.96 3.24 -4.92
CA ALA A 534 -42.99 3.52 -5.92
C ALA A 534 -44.06 2.42 -5.94
N ASN A 535 -43.65 1.15 -5.94
CA ASN A 535 -44.56 0.01 -5.99
C ASN A 535 -45.35 -0.16 -4.69
N LEU A 536 -44.73 0.05 -3.52
CA LEU A 536 -45.44 0.02 -2.23
C LEU A 536 -46.51 1.11 -2.14
N ILE A 537 -46.20 2.33 -2.60
CA ILE A 537 -47.15 3.45 -2.62
C ILE A 537 -48.29 3.17 -3.61
N ALA A 538 -47.98 2.65 -4.80
CA ALA A 538 -48.98 2.29 -5.80
C ALA A 538 -49.91 1.18 -5.29
N ALA A 539 -49.36 0.16 -4.63
CA ALA A 539 -50.13 -0.94 -4.06
C ALA A 539 -51.06 -0.50 -2.91
N ASP A 540 -50.63 0.44 -2.06
CA ASP A 540 -51.42 0.91 -0.92
C ASP A 540 -52.53 1.90 -1.32
N ILE A 541 -52.27 2.79 -2.28
CA ILE A 541 -53.25 3.78 -2.77
C ILE A 541 -54.26 3.16 -3.76
N GLY A 542 -53.80 2.20 -4.58
CA GLY A 542 -54.54 1.62 -5.69
C GLY A 542 -54.39 2.40 -7.00
N GLU A 543 -54.27 1.69 -8.11
CA GLU A 543 -53.94 2.24 -9.44
C GLU A 543 -54.97 3.23 -10.01
N ASP A 544 -56.18 3.29 -9.44
CA ASP A 544 -57.28 4.17 -9.88
C ASP A 544 -56.99 5.68 -9.67
N LYS A 545 -55.93 6.03 -8.91
CA LYS A 545 -55.60 7.41 -8.53
C LYS A 545 -54.15 7.80 -8.89
N PRO A 546 -53.83 7.91 -10.19
CA PRO A 546 -52.45 8.10 -10.66
C PRO A 546 -51.80 9.39 -10.13
N SER A 547 -52.57 10.48 -10.01
CA SER A 547 -52.02 11.76 -9.54
C SER A 547 -51.70 11.80 -8.03
N GLU A 548 -52.35 10.96 -7.22
CA GLU A 548 -52.05 10.83 -5.79
C GLU A 548 -50.81 9.94 -5.58
N ILE A 549 -50.68 8.87 -6.38
CA ILE A 549 -49.51 7.99 -6.41
C ILE A 549 -48.25 8.80 -6.73
N ILE A 550 -48.23 9.49 -7.87
CA ILE A 550 -47.04 10.24 -8.33
C ILE A 550 -46.65 11.32 -7.32
N ALA A 551 -47.61 12.10 -6.80
CA ALA A 551 -47.34 13.13 -5.80
C ALA A 551 -46.77 12.54 -4.50
N THR A 552 -47.26 11.38 -4.06
CA THR A 552 -46.78 10.70 -2.85
C THR A 552 -45.38 10.10 -3.06
N THR A 553 -45.11 9.51 -4.22
CA THR A 553 -43.79 8.98 -4.60
C THR A 553 -42.72 10.07 -4.64
N LEU A 554 -43.03 11.24 -5.20
CA LEU A 554 -42.08 12.37 -5.26
C LEU A 554 -41.75 12.94 -3.88
N VAL A 555 -42.75 13.05 -3.00
CA VAL A 555 -42.53 13.43 -1.60
C VAL A 555 -41.70 12.37 -0.88
N ALA A 556 -41.94 11.09 -1.14
CA ALA A 556 -41.15 9.99 -0.57
C ALA A 556 -39.67 10.04 -1.03
N PHE A 557 -39.40 10.35 -2.30
CA PHE A 557 -38.03 10.52 -2.80
C PHE A 557 -37.33 11.72 -2.17
N ALA A 558 -38.00 12.88 -2.10
CA ALA A 558 -37.45 14.07 -1.45
C ALA A 558 -37.17 13.84 0.04
N PHE A 559 -38.08 13.15 0.73
CA PHE A 559 -37.94 12.77 2.13
C PHE A 559 -36.72 11.87 2.36
N SER A 560 -36.46 10.92 1.45
CA SER A 560 -35.26 10.06 1.51
C SER A 560 -33.95 10.85 1.49
N SER A 561 -33.88 11.90 0.65
CA SER A 561 -32.74 12.82 0.56
C SER A 561 -32.59 13.63 1.85
N MET A 562 -33.69 14.13 2.41
CA MET A 562 -33.66 14.86 3.68
C MET A 562 -33.19 13.99 4.86
N LEU A 563 -33.68 12.75 4.94
CA LEU A 563 -33.25 11.79 5.97
C LEU A 563 -31.74 11.55 5.91
N THR A 564 -31.20 11.42 4.70
CA THR A 564 -29.75 11.22 4.46
C THR A 564 -28.91 12.36 5.01
N GLY A 565 -29.47 13.57 5.11
CA GLY A 565 -28.78 14.73 5.68
C GLY A 565 -28.54 14.72 7.20
N ASN A 566 -29.21 13.85 7.98
CA ASN A 566 -29.36 14.03 9.44
C ASN A 566 -28.75 12.96 10.37
N LEU A 567 -28.09 11.89 9.89
CA LEU A 567 -27.62 10.79 10.74
C LEU A 567 -26.18 10.30 10.40
N LEU A 568 -25.42 9.92 11.44
CA LEU A 568 -24.02 9.44 11.36
C LEU A 568 -23.85 8.14 12.17
N GLY A 569 -23.29 7.07 11.56
CA GLY A 569 -23.06 5.80 12.26
C GLY A 569 -22.08 4.86 11.54
N PHE A 570 -21.39 4.01 12.33
CA PHE A 570 -20.39 3.03 11.89
C PHE A 570 -21.03 1.73 11.39
N PHE A 571 -20.45 1.06 10.39
CA PHE A 571 -20.97 -0.20 9.85
C PHE A 571 -19.90 -1.21 9.37
N PRO A 572 -20.16 -2.53 9.44
CA PRO A 572 -19.23 -3.56 8.99
C PRO A 572 -19.07 -3.61 7.45
N ARG A 573 -17.82 -3.64 6.99
CA ARG A 573 -17.41 -3.57 5.57
C ARG A 573 -17.90 -4.76 4.72
N HIS A 574 -18.07 -5.95 5.29
CA HIS A 574 -18.42 -7.18 4.55
C HIS A 574 -19.90 -7.27 4.16
N ILE A 575 -20.81 -6.66 4.94
CA ILE A 575 -22.25 -6.59 4.58
C ILE A 575 -22.41 -5.78 3.29
N LEU A 576 -21.65 -4.70 3.16
CA LEU A 576 -21.68 -3.82 2.00
C LEU A 576 -21.25 -4.52 0.71
N VAL A 577 -20.22 -5.38 0.77
CA VAL A 577 -19.77 -6.17 -0.38
C VAL A 577 -20.87 -7.12 -0.88
N GLY A 578 -21.58 -7.79 0.03
CA GLY A 578 -22.75 -8.60 -0.32
C GLY A 578 -23.88 -7.79 -0.94
N CYS A 579 -24.13 -6.58 -0.42
CA CYS A 579 -25.14 -5.67 -0.97
C CYS A 579 -24.78 -5.19 -2.38
N ILE A 580 -23.52 -4.83 -2.64
CA ILE A 580 -23.03 -4.43 -3.96
C ILE A 580 -23.26 -5.56 -4.98
N GLY A 581 -22.94 -6.80 -4.61
CA GLY A 581 -23.19 -7.96 -5.46
C GLY A 581 -24.68 -8.16 -5.75
N GLY A 582 -25.55 -7.99 -4.75
CA GLY A 582 -27.01 -8.06 -4.91
C GLY A 582 -27.55 -6.99 -5.85
N VAL A 583 -27.08 -5.74 -5.73
CA VAL A 583 -27.40 -4.64 -6.66
C VAL A 583 -26.92 -4.98 -8.08
N GLY A 584 -25.75 -5.60 -8.22
CA GLY A 584 -25.25 -6.04 -9.52
C GLY A 584 -26.17 -7.05 -10.22
N ILE A 585 -26.73 -8.02 -9.48
CA ILE A 585 -27.72 -8.97 -10.00
C ILE A 585 -29.02 -8.25 -10.38
N PHE A 586 -29.50 -7.33 -9.53
CA PHE A 586 -30.67 -6.52 -9.84
C PHE A 586 -30.50 -5.76 -11.16
N LEU A 587 -29.36 -5.11 -11.38
CA LEU A 587 -29.08 -4.41 -12.63
C LEU A 587 -29.06 -5.35 -13.84
N ILE A 588 -28.55 -6.58 -13.70
CA ILE A 588 -28.63 -7.56 -14.78
C ILE A 588 -30.09 -7.92 -15.10
N ILE A 589 -30.95 -8.07 -14.09
CA ILE A 589 -32.38 -8.30 -14.26
C ILE A 589 -33.03 -7.09 -14.94
N THR A 590 -32.77 -5.87 -14.46
CA THR A 590 -33.26 -4.63 -15.07
C THR A 590 -32.79 -4.48 -16.52
N GLY A 591 -31.55 -4.87 -16.84
CA GLY A 591 -31.04 -4.90 -18.20
C GLY A 591 -31.87 -5.81 -19.11
N LEU A 592 -32.31 -6.96 -18.61
CA LEU A 592 -33.20 -7.88 -19.32
C LEU A 592 -34.62 -7.30 -19.47
N THR A 593 -35.20 -6.72 -18.41
CA THR A 593 -36.56 -6.16 -18.45
C THR A 593 -36.62 -4.95 -19.37
N VAL A 594 -35.65 -4.03 -19.30
CA VAL A 594 -35.54 -2.85 -20.19
C VAL A 594 -35.38 -3.25 -21.65
N CYS A 595 -34.52 -4.21 -21.97
CA CYS A 595 -34.34 -4.66 -23.36
C CYS A 595 -35.59 -5.35 -23.92
N THR A 596 -36.33 -6.07 -23.09
CA THR A 596 -37.51 -6.82 -23.52
C THR A 596 -38.83 -6.09 -23.32
N ARG A 597 -38.79 -4.89 -22.72
CA ARG A 597 -39.95 -4.09 -22.27
C ARG A 597 -40.93 -4.91 -21.43
N MET A 598 -40.40 -5.83 -20.64
CA MET A 598 -41.20 -6.62 -19.70
C MET A 598 -41.51 -5.76 -18.48
N PRO A 599 -42.76 -5.72 -17.99
CA PRO A 599 -43.07 -5.11 -16.70
C PRO A 599 -42.22 -5.73 -15.59
N ASP A 600 -41.65 -4.91 -14.70
CA ASP A 600 -40.75 -5.40 -13.65
C ASP A 600 -41.47 -6.38 -12.68
N ASP A 601 -42.78 -6.21 -12.47
CA ASP A 601 -43.61 -7.08 -11.61
C ASP A 601 -43.83 -8.49 -12.19
N ASP A 602 -43.65 -8.69 -13.50
CA ASP A 602 -43.80 -9.99 -14.16
C ASP A 602 -42.52 -10.83 -14.13
N PHE A 603 -41.39 -10.25 -13.69
CA PHE A 603 -40.12 -10.95 -13.63
C PHE A 603 -40.02 -11.83 -12.37
N ALA A 604 -40.57 -13.04 -12.45
CA ALA A 604 -40.30 -14.09 -11.47
C ALA A 604 -39.14 -14.99 -11.93
N LEU A 605 -38.30 -15.48 -11.01
CA LEU A 605 -37.33 -16.56 -11.26
C LEU A 605 -38.05 -17.90 -11.48
N SER A 606 -38.83 -17.98 -12.56
CA SER A 606 -39.68 -19.09 -12.92
C SER A 606 -39.32 -19.65 -14.29
N PHE A 607 -39.72 -20.89 -14.54
CA PHE A 607 -39.54 -21.52 -15.84
C PHE A 607 -40.33 -20.81 -16.96
N ALA A 608 -41.41 -20.10 -16.63
CA ALA A 608 -42.22 -19.34 -17.58
C ALA A 608 -41.45 -18.12 -18.12
N THR A 609 -40.80 -17.37 -17.23
CA THR A 609 -39.97 -16.20 -17.58
C THR A 609 -38.77 -16.62 -18.44
N PHE A 610 -38.14 -17.75 -18.13
CA PHE A 610 -37.07 -18.32 -18.96
C PHE A 610 -37.54 -18.62 -20.39
N LYS A 611 -38.75 -19.19 -20.55
CA LYS A 611 -39.35 -19.43 -21.87
C LYS A 611 -39.65 -18.14 -22.62
N PHE A 612 -40.12 -17.10 -21.91
CA PHE A 612 -40.37 -15.80 -22.51
C PHE A 612 -39.09 -15.09 -22.99
N LEU A 613 -38.00 -15.17 -22.22
CA LEU A 613 -36.74 -14.48 -22.53
C LEU A 613 -35.86 -15.20 -23.56
N VAL A 614 -35.78 -16.54 -23.48
CA VAL A 614 -34.81 -17.33 -24.26
C VAL A 614 -35.47 -18.08 -25.42
N LEU A 615 -36.65 -18.67 -25.21
CA LEU A 615 -37.30 -19.52 -26.22
C LEU A 615 -38.11 -18.71 -27.24
N LYS A 616 -38.43 -17.44 -26.98
CA LYS A 616 -39.10 -16.55 -27.95
C LYS A 616 -38.05 -15.75 -28.74
N ALA A 617 -37.91 -16.07 -30.03
CA ALA A 617 -36.87 -15.48 -30.90
C ALA A 617 -36.91 -13.95 -30.97
N SER A 618 -38.10 -13.33 -30.94
CA SER A 618 -38.24 -11.86 -30.95
C SER A 618 -37.58 -11.20 -29.74
N ASN A 619 -37.72 -11.81 -28.56
CA ASN A 619 -37.21 -11.25 -27.31
C ASN A 619 -35.71 -11.50 -27.20
N LEU A 620 -35.25 -12.69 -27.62
CA LEU A 620 -33.83 -13.04 -27.64
C LEU A 620 -33.02 -12.05 -28.48
N VAL A 621 -33.54 -11.64 -29.63
CA VAL A 621 -32.86 -10.68 -30.53
C VAL A 621 -32.81 -9.26 -29.95
N LEU A 622 -33.72 -8.89 -29.04
CA LEU A 622 -33.71 -7.57 -28.40
C LEU A 622 -32.64 -7.44 -27.30
N TRP A 623 -32.47 -8.46 -26.45
CA TRP A 623 -31.52 -8.39 -25.32
C TRP A 623 -30.14 -8.99 -25.61
N ALA A 624 -30.04 -10.03 -26.46
CA ALA A 624 -28.76 -10.72 -26.69
C ALA A 624 -27.67 -9.83 -27.32
N PRO A 625 -27.97 -8.93 -28.29
CA PRO A 625 -26.96 -8.00 -28.80
C PRO A 625 -26.45 -7.04 -27.71
N ALA A 626 -27.32 -6.54 -26.85
CA ALA A 626 -26.94 -5.67 -25.74
C ALA A 626 -25.98 -6.38 -24.76
N PHE A 627 -26.30 -7.64 -24.41
CA PHE A 627 -25.44 -8.46 -23.57
C PHE A 627 -24.11 -8.81 -24.25
N ALA A 628 -24.13 -9.14 -25.54
CA ALA A 628 -22.91 -9.41 -26.32
C ALA A 628 -22.00 -8.17 -26.40
N LEU A 629 -22.56 -6.98 -26.57
CA LEU A 629 -21.83 -5.72 -26.54
C LEU A 629 -21.24 -5.44 -25.15
N ALA A 630 -21.92 -5.82 -24.07
CA ALA A 630 -21.37 -5.71 -22.71
C ALA A 630 -20.15 -6.62 -22.51
N VAL A 631 -20.24 -7.88 -22.94
CA VAL A 631 -19.13 -8.85 -22.89
C VAL A 631 -17.97 -8.42 -23.80
N LEU A 632 -18.26 -7.92 -25.00
CA LEU A 632 -17.25 -7.42 -25.92
C LEU A 632 -16.47 -6.25 -25.31
N LEU A 633 -17.16 -5.29 -24.68
CA LEU A 633 -16.50 -4.18 -23.98
C LEU A 633 -15.58 -4.68 -22.88
N ARG A 634 -15.98 -5.72 -22.13
CA ARG A 634 -15.13 -6.38 -21.13
C ARG A 634 -13.88 -7.01 -21.73
N VAL A 635 -13.99 -7.70 -22.87
CA VAL A 635 -12.85 -8.30 -23.56
C VAL A 635 -11.89 -7.22 -24.06
N ILE A 636 -12.42 -6.15 -24.66
CA ILE A 636 -11.64 -5.00 -25.12
C ILE A 636 -10.91 -4.34 -23.95
N THR A 637 -11.61 -4.05 -22.85
CA THR A 637 -11.03 -3.41 -21.66
C THR A 637 -10.08 -4.31 -20.88
N HIS A 638 -10.12 -5.63 -21.08
CA HIS A 638 -9.13 -6.55 -20.54
C HIS A 638 -7.81 -6.50 -21.33
N ARG A 639 -7.87 -6.23 -22.63
CA ARG A 639 -6.69 -6.18 -23.52
C ARG A 639 -6.08 -4.78 -23.63
N TRP A 640 -6.91 -3.74 -23.57
CA TRP A 640 -6.53 -2.35 -23.74
C TRP A 640 -7.04 -1.52 -22.56
N HIS A 641 -6.12 -0.85 -21.86
CA HIS A 641 -6.43 -0.03 -20.69
C HIS A 641 -6.32 1.45 -21.04
N HIS A 642 -7.30 1.98 -21.79
CA HIS A 642 -7.39 3.40 -22.10
C HIS A 642 -8.77 3.95 -21.68
N GLN A 643 -8.77 5.11 -21.00
CA GLN A 643 -9.97 5.65 -20.34
C GLN A 643 -11.04 6.12 -21.33
N LEU A 644 -10.66 6.50 -22.55
CA LEU A 644 -11.59 6.88 -23.61
C LEU A 644 -12.27 5.68 -24.30
N ILE A 645 -11.88 4.45 -24.01
CA ILE A 645 -12.47 3.26 -24.66
C ILE A 645 -13.97 3.21 -24.41
N LEU A 646 -14.43 3.41 -23.18
CA LEU A 646 -15.84 3.31 -22.83
C LEU A 646 -16.70 4.38 -23.54
N PRO A 647 -16.37 5.70 -23.49
CA PRO A 647 -17.11 6.71 -24.24
C PRO A 647 -17.08 6.49 -25.76
N ILE A 648 -15.91 6.21 -26.34
CA ILE A 648 -15.75 6.00 -27.79
C ILE A 648 -16.54 4.77 -28.24
N TYR A 649 -16.52 3.69 -27.45
CA TYR A 649 -17.24 2.46 -27.75
C TYR A 649 -18.74 2.69 -27.93
N PHE A 650 -19.37 3.41 -27.01
CA PHE A 650 -20.81 3.70 -27.13
C PHE A 650 -21.15 4.68 -28.25
N ILE A 651 -20.26 5.65 -28.55
CA ILE A 651 -20.41 6.53 -29.72
C ILE A 651 -20.34 5.71 -31.02
N VAL A 652 -19.39 4.76 -31.10
CA VAL A 652 -19.25 3.87 -32.26
C VAL A 652 -20.48 2.98 -32.40
N ILE A 653 -21.01 2.37 -31.34
CA ILE A 653 -22.24 1.56 -31.42
C ILE A 653 -23.40 2.41 -31.91
N PHE A 654 -23.56 3.63 -31.39
CA PHE A 654 -24.60 4.55 -31.82
C PHE A 654 -24.49 4.87 -33.33
N ALA A 655 -23.29 5.19 -33.81
CA ALA A 655 -23.04 5.46 -35.24
C ALA A 655 -23.29 4.21 -36.11
N VAL A 656 -22.82 3.04 -35.68
CA VAL A 656 -23.01 1.77 -36.38
C VAL A 656 -24.49 1.42 -36.49
N PHE A 657 -25.28 1.58 -35.42
CA PHE A 657 -26.72 1.31 -35.44
C PHE A 657 -27.42 2.11 -36.55
N TYR A 658 -27.25 3.43 -36.57
CA TYR A 658 -27.89 4.27 -37.58
C TYR A 658 -27.34 4.01 -38.99
N THR A 659 -26.06 3.64 -39.13
CA THR A 659 -25.50 3.22 -40.41
C THR A 659 -26.18 1.95 -40.93
N VAL A 660 -26.44 0.98 -40.06
CA VAL A 660 -27.16 -0.25 -40.40
C VAL A 660 -28.62 0.05 -40.75
N VAL A 661 -29.30 0.91 -40.00
CA VAL A 661 -30.69 1.32 -40.29
C VAL A 661 -30.81 1.95 -41.67
N VAL A 662 -29.89 2.88 -42.01
CA VAL A 662 -29.85 3.53 -43.33
C VAL A 662 -29.49 2.53 -44.43
N ALA A 663 -28.49 1.68 -44.22
CA ALA A 663 -28.04 0.70 -45.21
C ALA A 663 -29.09 -0.39 -45.51
N ALA A 664 -29.88 -0.78 -44.50
CA ALA A 664 -30.95 -1.76 -44.63
C ALA A 664 -32.30 -1.16 -45.07
N GLY A 665 -32.41 0.17 -45.17
CA GLY A 665 -33.65 0.85 -45.54
C GLY A 665 -34.78 0.67 -44.53
N LEU A 666 -34.45 0.49 -43.25
CA LEU A 666 -35.43 0.24 -42.18
C LEU A 666 -36.12 1.54 -41.75
N ASP A 667 -37.43 1.48 -41.57
CA ASP A 667 -38.20 2.62 -41.08
C ASP A 667 -38.00 2.81 -39.56
N LEU A 668 -37.69 4.05 -39.16
CA LEU A 668 -37.51 4.43 -37.76
C LEU A 668 -38.79 4.25 -36.94
N HIS A 669 -39.96 4.37 -37.57
CA HIS A 669 -41.24 4.17 -36.89
C HIS A 669 -41.50 2.67 -36.59
N MET A 670 -41.18 1.77 -37.53
CA MET A 670 -41.24 0.33 -37.30
C MET A 670 -40.26 -0.13 -36.22
N LEU A 671 -39.00 0.36 -36.26
CA LEU A 671 -37.99 0.04 -35.25
C LEU A 671 -38.41 0.46 -33.83
N ARG A 672 -39.14 1.56 -33.72
CA ARG A 672 -39.71 2.01 -32.45
C ARG A 672 -40.82 1.08 -31.95
N MET A 673 -41.77 0.72 -32.83
CA MET A 673 -42.84 -0.23 -32.47
C MET A 673 -42.32 -1.62 -32.10
N GLU A 674 -41.24 -2.06 -32.74
CA GLU A 674 -40.56 -3.33 -32.43
C GLU A 674 -39.67 -3.27 -31.17
N GLY A 675 -39.48 -2.08 -30.59
CA GLY A 675 -38.79 -1.91 -29.32
C GLY A 675 -37.30 -1.58 -29.39
N TRP A 676 -36.75 -1.32 -30.58
CA TRP A 676 -35.32 -0.99 -30.77
C TRP A 676 -34.96 0.45 -30.38
N LEU A 677 -35.92 1.37 -30.45
CA LEU A 677 -35.79 2.78 -30.09
C LEU A 677 -36.85 3.16 -29.06
N PHE A 678 -36.54 4.09 -28.17
CA PHE A 678 -37.54 4.63 -27.22
C PHE A 678 -38.66 5.38 -27.97
N ASP A 679 -39.86 5.34 -27.38
CA ASP A 679 -41.04 5.96 -27.96
C ASP A 679 -40.97 7.50 -27.97
N ILE A 680 -41.43 8.12 -29.05
CA ILE A 680 -41.45 9.58 -29.28
C ILE A 680 -42.76 10.22 -28.75
N GLU A 681 -43.55 9.50 -27.95
CA GLU A 681 -44.79 10.06 -27.40
C GLU A 681 -44.48 11.19 -26.40
N THR A 682 -44.38 12.40 -26.99
CA THR A 682 -44.43 13.75 -26.44
C THR A 682 -43.59 14.02 -25.20
N SER A 683 -42.39 14.55 -25.39
CA SER A 683 -41.80 15.45 -24.39
C SER A 683 -41.01 16.60 -25.04
N GLU A 684 -41.75 17.56 -25.59
CA GLU A 684 -41.42 18.98 -25.36
C GLU A 684 -41.75 19.38 -23.91
N GLU A 685 -41.59 18.45 -22.95
CA GLU A 685 -41.78 18.75 -21.55
C GLU A 685 -40.55 19.49 -21.06
N SER A 686 -40.76 20.67 -20.49
CA SER A 686 -39.67 21.45 -19.92
C SER A 686 -39.06 20.70 -18.74
N TRP A 687 -37.75 20.84 -18.51
CA TRP A 687 -37.02 20.16 -17.44
C TRP A 687 -37.61 20.38 -16.03
N TYR A 688 -38.38 21.46 -15.83
CA TYR A 688 -39.05 21.79 -14.57
C TYR A 688 -40.43 21.14 -14.41
N ASN A 689 -40.91 20.34 -15.37
CA ASN A 689 -42.27 19.81 -15.36
C ASN A 689 -42.56 18.94 -14.13
N PHE A 690 -41.53 18.24 -13.61
CA PHE A 690 -41.65 17.41 -12.42
C PHE A 690 -42.10 18.19 -11.16
N TYR A 691 -41.84 19.50 -11.10
CA TYR A 691 -42.33 20.36 -10.01
C TYR A 691 -43.85 20.54 -10.01
N THR A 692 -44.52 20.36 -11.16
CA THR A 692 -45.98 20.47 -11.24
C THR A 692 -46.70 19.32 -10.54
N TYR A 693 -46.01 18.19 -10.39
CA TYR A 693 -46.52 17.00 -9.70
C TYR A 693 -46.32 17.05 -8.18
N TYR A 694 -45.52 18.00 -7.66
CA TYR A 694 -45.41 18.25 -6.22
C TYR A 694 -46.68 18.94 -5.70
N ASN A 695 -47.61 18.15 -5.17
CA ASN A 695 -48.84 18.66 -4.58
C ASN A 695 -49.13 18.01 -3.22
N PHE A 696 -48.80 18.73 -2.15
CA PHE A 696 -49.03 18.29 -0.76
C PHE A 696 -50.50 18.01 -0.41
N GLY A 697 -51.46 18.60 -1.16
CA GLY A 697 -52.88 18.32 -0.97
C GLY A 697 -53.33 16.99 -1.56
N LYS A 698 -52.56 16.43 -2.50
CA LYS A 698 -52.79 15.09 -3.09
C LYS A 698 -51.88 14.01 -2.48
N THR A 699 -50.89 14.40 -1.69
CA THR A 699 -49.98 13.48 -1.01
C THR A 699 -50.70 12.71 0.09
N GLN A 700 -50.66 11.39 0.01
CA GLN A 700 -51.21 10.50 1.03
C GLN A 700 -50.15 10.16 2.07
N TRP A 701 -50.38 10.58 3.31
CA TRP A 701 -49.41 10.38 4.40
C TRP A 701 -49.38 8.95 4.92
N GLY A 702 -50.49 8.21 4.84
CA GLY A 702 -50.57 6.79 5.25
C GLY A 702 -49.56 5.90 4.52
N PRO A 703 -49.59 5.84 3.18
CA PRO A 703 -48.60 5.11 2.38
C PRO A 703 -47.16 5.55 2.66
N LEU A 704 -46.94 6.86 2.87
CA LEU A 704 -45.61 7.37 3.20
C LEU A 704 -45.06 6.75 4.50
N TRP A 705 -45.89 6.62 5.54
CA TRP A 705 -45.50 5.92 6.78
C TRP A 705 -45.24 4.43 6.55
N ALA A 706 -46.02 3.76 5.69
CA ALA A 706 -45.80 2.36 5.35
C ALA A 706 -44.45 2.13 4.65
N THR A 707 -43.95 3.12 3.91
CA THR A 707 -42.65 3.04 3.24
C THR A 707 -41.43 3.28 4.13
N LEU A 708 -41.61 3.68 5.40
CA LEU A 708 -40.50 4.02 6.29
C LEU A 708 -39.40 2.95 6.41
N PRO A 709 -39.69 1.64 6.52
CA PRO A 709 -38.64 0.63 6.59
C PRO A 709 -37.70 0.69 5.38
N THR A 710 -38.27 0.84 4.18
CA THR A 710 -37.50 0.99 2.93
C THR A 710 -36.75 2.32 2.90
N GLN A 711 -37.34 3.41 3.41
CA GLN A 711 -36.69 4.72 3.52
C GLN A 711 -35.47 4.68 4.46
N PHE A 712 -35.57 3.97 5.59
CA PHE A 712 -34.44 3.76 6.50
C PHE A 712 -33.37 2.87 5.89
N ALA A 713 -33.76 1.84 5.13
CA ALA A 713 -32.80 1.01 4.40
C ALA A 713 -32.04 1.80 3.31
N LEU A 714 -32.74 2.70 2.61
CA LEU A 714 -32.16 3.63 1.62
C LEU A 714 -31.22 4.66 2.28
N LEU A 715 -31.68 5.32 3.35
CA LEU A 715 -30.87 6.20 4.20
C LEU A 715 -29.57 5.51 4.60
N PHE A 716 -29.72 4.31 5.13
CA PHE A 716 -28.63 3.50 5.61
C PHE A 716 -27.62 3.22 4.50
N PHE A 717 -28.08 2.85 3.31
CA PHE A 717 -27.23 2.61 2.15
C PHE A 717 -26.47 3.87 1.69
N ASN A 718 -27.15 5.02 1.64
CA ASN A 718 -26.53 6.29 1.22
C ASN A 718 -25.38 6.74 2.13
N ILE A 719 -25.50 6.54 3.45
CA ILE A 719 -24.48 6.96 4.44
C ILE A 719 -23.17 6.16 4.30
N LEU A 720 -23.19 4.96 3.71
CA LEU A 720 -22.03 4.07 3.66
C LEU A 720 -20.97 4.49 2.62
N HIS A 721 -21.37 5.20 1.58
CA HIS A 721 -20.47 5.52 0.47
C HIS A 721 -19.36 6.51 0.86
N PRO A 722 -19.62 7.63 1.57
CA PRO A 722 -18.55 8.57 1.90
C PRO A 722 -17.42 7.96 2.76
N PRO A 723 -17.67 7.21 3.84
CA PRO A 723 -16.60 6.58 4.63
C PRO A 723 -15.74 5.57 3.86
N LEU A 724 -16.25 5.01 2.75
CA LEU A 724 -15.52 4.09 1.90
C LEU A 724 -14.76 4.81 0.78
N ASN A 725 -15.44 5.72 0.08
CA ASN A 725 -14.93 6.38 -1.11
C ASN A 725 -13.92 7.48 -0.77
N VAL A 726 -14.13 8.21 0.33
CA VAL A 726 -13.29 9.37 0.69
C VAL A 726 -11.86 8.94 1.07
N PRO A 727 -11.63 7.98 1.98
CA PRO A 727 -10.27 7.53 2.27
C PRO A 727 -9.60 6.88 1.06
N ALA A 728 -10.36 6.13 0.26
CA ALA A 728 -9.84 5.50 -0.97
C ALA A 728 -9.42 6.57 -2.01
N LEU A 729 -10.19 7.65 -2.13
CA LEU A 729 -9.87 8.78 -3.00
C LEU A 729 -8.66 9.56 -2.49
N ALA A 730 -8.61 9.89 -1.20
CA ALA A 730 -7.48 10.54 -0.53
C ALA A 730 -6.16 9.80 -0.81
N VAL A 731 -6.14 8.48 -0.63
CA VAL A 731 -4.98 7.63 -0.96
C VAL A 731 -4.67 7.61 -2.45
N SER A 732 -5.68 7.66 -3.31
CA SER A 732 -5.49 7.61 -4.77
C SER A 732 -4.94 8.92 -5.34
N LEU A 733 -5.27 10.05 -4.72
CA LEU A 733 -4.80 11.39 -5.10
C LEU A 733 -3.54 11.82 -4.35
N GLY A 734 -3.19 11.14 -3.24
CA GLY A 734 -2.08 11.54 -2.37
C GLY A 734 -2.40 12.80 -1.56
N GLU A 735 -3.68 13.06 -1.31
CA GLU A 735 -4.18 14.21 -0.54
C GLU A 735 -4.68 13.72 0.83
N ASP A 736 -4.41 14.47 1.89
CA ASP A 736 -4.91 14.16 3.24
C ASP A 736 -6.20 14.96 3.49
N VAL A 737 -7.34 14.27 3.57
CA VAL A 737 -8.68 14.88 3.63
C VAL A 737 -9.46 14.33 4.82
N ASP A 738 -10.07 15.23 5.59
CA ASP A 738 -10.92 14.88 6.73
C ASP A 738 -12.23 14.23 6.29
N THR A 739 -12.38 12.94 6.60
CA THR A 739 -13.59 12.16 6.31
C THR A 739 -14.85 12.76 6.95
N ASN A 740 -14.75 13.36 8.14
CA ASN A 740 -15.91 13.99 8.79
C ASN A 740 -16.39 15.19 7.99
N LYS A 741 -15.47 15.97 7.42
CA LYS A 741 -15.82 17.10 6.56
C LYS A 741 -16.56 16.63 5.31
N GLU A 742 -16.10 15.57 4.65
CA GLU A 742 -16.79 15.02 3.48
C GLU A 742 -18.18 14.45 3.83
N LEU A 743 -18.31 13.84 5.00
CA LEU A 743 -19.59 13.31 5.46
C LEU A 743 -20.58 14.43 5.78
N VAL A 744 -20.12 15.55 6.34
CA VAL A 744 -20.90 16.78 6.51
C VAL A 744 -21.25 17.40 5.15
N ALA A 745 -20.32 17.44 4.19
CA ALA A 745 -20.56 17.93 2.84
C ALA A 745 -21.63 17.10 2.11
N HIS A 746 -21.56 15.78 2.26
CA HIS A 746 -22.58 14.85 1.79
C HIS A 746 -23.93 15.10 2.44
N GLY A 747 -23.98 15.33 3.76
CA GLY A 747 -25.21 15.68 4.46
C GLY A 747 -25.87 16.96 3.96
N TYR A 748 -25.08 18.04 3.79
CA TYR A 748 -25.60 19.30 3.24
C TYR A 748 -26.12 19.16 1.81
N SER A 749 -25.40 18.40 0.98
CA SER A 749 -25.80 18.14 -0.41
C SER A 749 -27.15 17.42 -0.50
N ASN A 750 -27.35 16.40 0.33
CA ASN A 750 -28.60 15.64 0.36
C ASN A 750 -29.76 16.38 1.01
N LEU A 751 -29.50 17.17 2.05
CA LEU A 751 -30.52 18.00 2.68
C LEU A 751 -31.08 19.02 1.68
N LEU A 752 -30.20 19.70 0.94
CA LEU A 752 -30.60 20.65 -0.12
C LEU A 752 -31.29 19.94 -1.28
N ALA A 753 -30.86 18.72 -1.63
CA ALA A 753 -31.50 17.92 -2.68
C ALA A 753 -32.94 17.59 -2.33
N GLY A 754 -33.20 17.21 -1.06
CA GLY A 754 -34.55 16.96 -0.56
C GLY A 754 -35.44 18.20 -0.57
N PHE A 755 -34.92 19.35 -0.13
CA PHE A 755 -35.68 20.63 -0.20
C PHE A 755 -36.03 21.04 -1.63
N LEU A 756 -35.15 20.76 -2.59
CA LEU A 756 -35.41 21.03 -4.01
C LEU A 756 -36.22 19.93 -4.71
N GLY A 757 -36.75 18.96 -3.98
CA GLY A 757 -37.60 17.91 -4.54
C GLY A 757 -36.85 16.92 -5.44
N THR A 758 -35.61 16.60 -5.08
CA THR A 758 -34.75 15.69 -5.87
C THR A 758 -34.24 14.52 -5.04
N VAL A 759 -33.62 13.57 -5.74
CA VAL A 759 -33.12 12.32 -5.19
C VAL A 759 -31.75 12.50 -4.50
N PRO A 760 -31.37 11.58 -3.58
CA PRO A 760 -30.07 11.58 -2.92
C PRO A 760 -28.89 11.54 -3.89
N ASN A 761 -27.78 12.14 -3.47
CA ASN A 761 -26.52 12.23 -4.22
C ASN A 761 -25.32 11.92 -3.33
N TYR A 762 -24.17 11.66 -3.96
CA TYR A 762 -22.93 11.34 -3.27
C TYR A 762 -21.69 11.73 -4.10
N LEU A 763 -20.52 11.60 -3.46
CA LEU A 763 -19.22 11.76 -4.12
C LEU A 763 -18.87 10.50 -4.91
N VAL A 764 -18.77 10.65 -6.23
CA VAL A 764 -18.48 9.54 -7.14
C VAL A 764 -16.96 9.35 -7.26
N TYR A 765 -16.45 8.28 -6.64
CA TYR A 765 -15.01 7.97 -6.61
C TYR A 765 -14.38 7.90 -8.01
N VAL A 766 -14.97 7.08 -8.90
CA VAL A 766 -14.39 6.81 -10.23
C VAL A 766 -14.37 8.08 -11.08
N ASN A 767 -15.49 8.81 -11.14
CA ASN A 767 -15.59 10.02 -11.94
C ASN A 767 -14.67 11.12 -11.41
N THR A 768 -14.53 11.25 -10.09
CA THR A 768 -13.59 12.19 -9.47
C THR A 768 -12.15 11.85 -9.86
N LEU A 769 -11.76 10.58 -9.76
CA LEU A 769 -10.41 10.14 -10.14
C LEU A 769 -10.13 10.36 -11.63
N LEU A 770 -11.10 10.09 -12.51
CA LEU A 770 -11.00 10.37 -13.94
C LEU A 770 -10.85 11.87 -14.21
N PHE A 771 -11.65 12.69 -13.53
CA PHE A 771 -11.61 14.13 -13.66
C PHE A 771 -10.23 14.69 -13.29
N TYR A 772 -9.63 14.22 -12.20
CA TYR A 772 -8.27 14.56 -11.80
C TYR A 772 -7.23 14.12 -12.84
N ARG A 773 -7.33 12.90 -13.39
CA ARG A 773 -6.38 12.37 -14.39
C ARG A 773 -6.37 13.15 -15.70
N VAL A 774 -7.51 13.74 -16.08
CA VAL A 774 -7.63 14.58 -17.27
C VAL A 774 -7.24 16.05 -17.00
N GLY A 775 -6.83 16.38 -15.76
CA GLY A 775 -6.34 17.70 -15.37
C GLY A 775 -7.39 18.61 -14.69
N GLY A 776 -8.54 18.08 -14.28
CA GLY A 776 -9.58 18.76 -13.52
C GLY A 776 -9.21 18.97 -12.04
N LEU A 777 -8.13 19.71 -11.79
CA LEU A 777 -7.53 19.86 -10.45
C LEU A 777 -8.10 21.06 -9.66
N THR A 778 -9.05 21.82 -10.22
CA THR A 778 -9.48 23.10 -9.63
C THR A 778 -10.97 23.15 -9.38
N ARG A 779 -11.40 23.93 -8.38
CA ARG A 779 -12.83 24.18 -8.12
C ARG A 779 -13.56 24.81 -9.31
N VAL A 780 -12.85 25.62 -10.11
CA VAL A 780 -13.39 26.21 -11.33
C VAL A 780 -13.77 25.12 -12.34
N SER A 781 -12.96 24.07 -12.46
CA SER A 781 -13.31 22.94 -13.33
C SER A 781 -14.57 22.20 -12.86
N GLY A 782 -14.80 22.10 -11.54
CA GLY A 782 -16.05 21.60 -10.98
C GLY A 782 -17.27 22.47 -11.30
N PHE A 783 -17.14 23.80 -11.24
CA PHE A 783 -18.21 24.72 -11.68
C PHE A 783 -18.47 24.67 -13.19
N MET A 784 -17.42 24.49 -14.00
CA MET A 784 -17.57 24.28 -15.44
C MET A 784 -18.31 22.98 -15.74
N LEU A 785 -18.05 21.91 -14.97
CA LEU A 785 -18.78 20.65 -15.06
C LEU A 785 -20.26 20.85 -14.72
N ALA A 786 -20.58 21.55 -13.62
CA ALA A 786 -21.97 21.90 -13.28
C ALA A 786 -22.65 22.71 -14.40
N GLY A 787 -21.94 23.66 -15.01
CA GLY A 787 -22.44 24.45 -16.14
C GLY A 787 -22.70 23.60 -17.39
N ALA A 788 -21.82 22.65 -17.72
CA ALA A 788 -22.02 21.71 -18.81
C ALA A 788 -23.22 20.79 -18.56
N THR A 789 -23.38 20.29 -17.34
CA THR A 789 -24.55 19.48 -16.94
C THR A 789 -25.84 20.29 -16.99
N ALA A 790 -25.81 21.56 -16.58
CA ALA A 790 -26.96 22.47 -16.71
C ALA A 790 -27.31 22.76 -18.17
N LEU A 791 -26.32 22.91 -19.06
CA LEU A 791 -26.58 23.07 -20.50
C LEU A 791 -27.30 21.84 -21.07
N LEU A 792 -26.90 20.64 -20.68
CA LEU A 792 -27.59 19.40 -21.07
C LEU A 792 -29.03 19.36 -20.53
N LEU A 793 -29.25 19.79 -19.30
CA LEU A 793 -30.59 19.91 -18.72
C LEU A 793 -31.48 20.88 -19.51
N PHE A 794 -30.94 22.01 -19.96
CA PHE A 794 -31.68 23.00 -20.77
C PHE A 794 -31.97 22.53 -22.21
N ILE A 795 -31.09 21.69 -22.79
CA ILE A 795 -31.36 21.02 -24.07
C ILE A 795 -32.55 20.05 -23.93
N GLY A 796 -32.78 19.53 -22.72
CA GLY A 796 -33.90 18.67 -22.40
C GLY A 796 -33.65 17.20 -22.75
N THR A 797 -34.69 16.38 -22.59
CA THR A 797 -34.64 14.93 -22.77
C THR A 797 -34.89 14.47 -24.20
N GLY A 798 -35.22 15.38 -25.12
CA GLY A 798 -35.50 15.07 -26.53
C GLY A 798 -34.44 14.21 -27.24
N PRO A 799 -33.12 14.43 -27.04
CA PRO A 799 -32.08 13.60 -27.65
C PRO A 799 -32.10 12.12 -27.22
N ILE A 800 -32.72 11.79 -26.08
CA ILE A 800 -32.76 10.42 -25.54
C ILE A 800 -33.60 9.48 -26.41
N ALA A 801 -34.65 10.00 -27.07
CA ALA A 801 -35.52 9.21 -27.95
C ALA A 801 -34.78 8.62 -29.16
N TYR A 802 -33.61 9.16 -29.50
CA TYR A 802 -32.75 8.67 -30.57
C TYR A 802 -31.75 7.61 -30.08
N ILE A 803 -31.65 7.33 -28.79
CA ILE A 803 -30.70 6.34 -28.25
C ILE A 803 -31.28 4.93 -28.46
N PRO A 804 -30.55 4.01 -29.11
CA PRO A 804 -30.97 2.61 -29.23
C PRO A 804 -31.08 1.94 -27.86
N VAL A 805 -32.13 1.15 -27.64
CA VAL A 805 -32.36 0.44 -26.37
C VAL A 805 -31.20 -0.50 -26.06
N MET A 806 -30.61 -1.13 -27.08
CA MET A 806 -29.44 -2.01 -26.91
C MET A 806 -28.21 -1.29 -26.33
N VAL A 807 -28.05 0.01 -26.60
CA VAL A 807 -26.94 0.82 -26.08
C VAL A 807 -27.13 1.10 -24.59
N VAL A 808 -28.38 1.31 -24.16
CA VAL A 808 -28.75 1.47 -22.74
C VAL A 808 -28.62 0.14 -22.01
N GLY A 809 -29.18 -0.94 -22.57
CA GLY A 809 -29.07 -2.29 -22.02
C GLY A 809 -27.62 -2.75 -21.86
N ALA A 810 -26.76 -2.51 -22.85
CA ALA A 810 -25.34 -2.87 -22.77
C ALA A 810 -24.62 -2.16 -21.61
N LEU A 811 -24.92 -0.88 -21.35
CA LEU A 811 -24.35 -0.15 -20.23
C LEU A 811 -24.81 -0.74 -18.88
N ILE A 812 -26.10 -1.02 -18.74
CA ILE A 812 -26.67 -1.62 -17.53
C ILE A 812 -26.05 -3.00 -17.27
N PHE A 813 -25.90 -3.83 -18.30
CA PHE A 813 -25.24 -5.13 -18.18
C PHE A 813 -23.77 -5.01 -17.79
N VAL A 814 -23.01 -4.08 -18.37
CA VAL A 814 -21.60 -3.86 -17.98
C VAL A 814 -21.51 -3.54 -16.50
N LEU A 815 -22.31 -2.59 -16.02
CA LEU A 815 -22.32 -2.19 -14.62
C LEU A 815 -22.73 -3.36 -13.70
N GLY A 816 -23.80 -4.06 -14.03
CA GLY A 816 -24.25 -5.22 -13.25
C GLY A 816 -23.17 -6.33 -13.17
N ILE A 817 -22.49 -6.62 -14.28
CA ILE A 817 -21.39 -7.58 -14.33
C ILE A 817 -20.17 -7.09 -13.53
N ASP A 818 -19.87 -5.80 -13.56
CA ASP A 818 -18.83 -5.17 -12.75
C ASP A 818 -19.06 -5.34 -11.26
N LEU A 819 -20.24 -4.99 -10.76
CA LEU A 819 -20.56 -5.11 -9.34
C LEU A 819 -20.59 -6.56 -8.86
N VAL A 820 -21.12 -7.50 -9.67
CA VAL A 820 -21.12 -8.93 -9.32
C VAL A 820 -19.69 -9.49 -9.29
N LYS A 821 -18.85 -9.12 -10.26
CA LYS A 821 -17.45 -9.54 -10.29
C LYS A 821 -16.69 -9.00 -9.08
N GLU A 822 -16.86 -7.72 -8.75
CA GLU A 822 -16.23 -7.10 -7.59
C GLU A 822 -16.63 -7.81 -6.29
N ALA A 823 -17.92 -8.12 -6.14
CA ALA A 823 -18.44 -8.79 -4.94
C ALA A 823 -18.02 -10.26 -4.79
N LEU A 824 -18.00 -11.04 -5.88
CA LEU A 824 -17.75 -12.50 -5.82
C LEU A 824 -16.33 -12.91 -6.20
N TRP A 825 -15.76 -12.33 -7.26
CA TRP A 825 -14.48 -12.77 -7.80
C TRP A 825 -13.31 -12.09 -7.08
N ASP A 826 -13.36 -10.77 -6.96
CA ASP A 826 -12.25 -9.99 -6.43
C ASP A 826 -12.08 -10.15 -4.90
N THR A 827 -13.12 -10.65 -4.20
CA THR A 827 -13.13 -10.89 -2.76
C THR A 827 -12.64 -12.27 -2.36
N ARG A 828 -12.64 -13.25 -3.27
CA ARG A 828 -12.37 -14.68 -2.99
C ARG A 828 -11.05 -14.94 -2.24
N GLN A 829 -10.02 -14.14 -2.49
CA GLN A 829 -8.70 -14.28 -1.83
C GLN A 829 -8.44 -13.23 -0.74
N ARG A 830 -9.39 -12.30 -0.51
CA ARG A 830 -9.24 -11.18 0.42
C ARG A 830 -9.97 -11.39 1.75
N VAL A 831 -10.97 -12.28 1.79
CA VAL A 831 -11.83 -12.51 2.97
C VAL A 831 -11.74 -13.95 3.47
N ASN A 832 -12.08 -14.16 4.75
CA ASN A 832 -12.15 -15.51 5.33
C ASN A 832 -13.32 -16.31 4.72
N ARG A 833 -13.29 -17.64 4.82
CA ARG A 833 -14.32 -18.53 4.25
C ARG A 833 -15.72 -18.24 4.79
N LEU A 834 -15.86 -17.92 6.07
CA LEU A 834 -17.15 -17.58 6.69
C LEU A 834 -17.70 -16.23 6.19
N GLU A 835 -16.82 -15.24 6.02
CA GLU A 835 -17.18 -13.95 5.45
C GLU A 835 -17.60 -14.09 3.98
N TYR A 836 -16.88 -14.90 3.21
CA TYR A 836 -17.23 -15.20 1.82
C TYR A 836 -18.59 -15.89 1.70
N ILE A 837 -18.86 -16.89 2.55
CA ILE A 837 -20.18 -17.56 2.60
C ILE A 837 -21.28 -16.56 2.95
N THR A 838 -21.01 -15.62 3.86
CA THR A 838 -21.95 -14.56 4.25
C THR A 838 -22.24 -13.59 3.09
N ILE A 839 -21.23 -13.19 2.33
CA ILE A 839 -21.39 -12.35 1.14
C ILE A 839 -22.31 -13.04 0.12
N VAL A 840 -22.04 -14.31 -0.18
CA VAL A 840 -22.84 -15.10 -1.13
C VAL A 840 -24.28 -15.29 -0.63
N SER A 841 -24.47 -15.57 0.66
CA SER A 841 -25.80 -15.78 1.23
C SER A 841 -26.64 -14.50 1.23
N ILE A 842 -26.05 -13.33 1.54
CA ILE A 842 -26.71 -12.03 1.42
C ILE A 842 -27.18 -11.81 -0.02
N MET A 843 -26.31 -12.01 -1.01
CA MET A 843 -26.67 -11.84 -2.43
C MET A 843 -27.84 -12.74 -2.85
N ILE A 844 -27.87 -13.99 -2.40
CA ILE A 844 -28.98 -14.93 -2.69
C ILE A 844 -30.27 -14.43 -2.05
N VAL A 845 -30.24 -14.05 -0.77
CA VAL A 845 -31.45 -13.59 -0.06
C VAL A 845 -32.01 -12.32 -0.70
N MET A 846 -31.15 -11.38 -1.08
CA MET A 846 -31.54 -10.16 -1.79
C MET A 846 -32.23 -10.44 -3.13
N THR A 847 -31.75 -11.46 -3.85
CA THR A 847 -32.27 -11.80 -5.19
C THR A 847 -33.60 -12.56 -5.12
N VAL A 848 -33.78 -13.42 -4.11
CA VAL A 848 -34.94 -14.31 -4.01
C VAL A 848 -36.14 -13.66 -3.31
N TRP A 849 -35.89 -12.88 -2.25
CA TRP A 849 -36.96 -12.23 -1.48
C TRP A 849 -37.05 -10.76 -1.85
N ASP A 850 -36.24 -9.93 -1.19
CA ASP A 850 -36.06 -8.53 -1.53
C ASP A 850 -34.76 -8.01 -0.92
N PHE A 851 -34.38 -6.81 -1.38
CA PHE A 851 -33.18 -6.12 -0.92
C PHE A 851 -33.17 -5.92 0.61
N VAL A 852 -34.29 -5.47 1.19
CA VAL A 852 -34.38 -5.06 2.60
C VAL A 852 -34.18 -6.28 3.52
N ILE A 853 -34.87 -7.38 3.24
CA ILE A 853 -34.73 -8.67 3.92
C ILE A 853 -33.29 -9.17 3.81
N GLY A 854 -32.67 -9.04 2.64
CA GLY A 854 -31.26 -9.40 2.43
C GLY A 854 -30.28 -8.63 3.31
N VAL A 855 -30.48 -7.31 3.46
CA VAL A 855 -29.67 -6.48 4.38
C VAL A 855 -29.91 -6.88 5.84
N PHE A 856 -31.17 -7.02 6.27
CA PHE A 856 -31.48 -7.46 7.64
C PHE A 856 -30.88 -8.83 7.95
N PHE A 857 -30.97 -9.76 7.02
CA PHE A 857 -30.33 -11.07 7.13
C PHE A 857 -28.81 -10.95 7.27
N GLY A 858 -28.17 -10.09 6.47
CA GLY A 858 -26.75 -9.80 6.58
C GLY A 858 -26.34 -9.21 7.92
N ILE A 859 -27.13 -8.28 8.46
CA ILE A 859 -26.95 -7.70 9.80
C ILE A 859 -27.06 -8.80 10.86
N ILE A 860 -28.10 -9.64 10.80
CA ILE A 860 -28.33 -10.72 11.76
C ILE A 860 -27.15 -11.73 11.74
N ILE A 861 -26.72 -12.18 10.56
CA ILE A 861 -25.57 -13.09 10.45
C ILE A 861 -24.29 -12.42 10.96
N SER A 862 -24.07 -11.15 10.62
CA SER A 862 -22.91 -10.42 11.11
C SER A 862 -22.92 -10.31 12.64
N CYS A 863 -24.09 -10.08 13.25
CA CYS A 863 -24.24 -10.12 14.70
C CYS A 863 -23.91 -11.52 15.24
N PHE A 864 -24.41 -12.60 14.63
CA PHE A 864 -24.09 -13.96 15.07
C PHE A 864 -22.60 -14.30 14.96
N ILE A 865 -21.92 -13.86 13.89
CA ILE A 865 -20.46 -14.05 13.74
C ILE A 865 -19.71 -13.23 14.81
N PHE A 866 -20.18 -12.01 15.07
CA PHE A 866 -19.61 -11.14 16.10
C PHE A 866 -19.76 -11.75 17.50
N PHE A 867 -20.97 -12.17 17.91
CA PHE A 867 -21.24 -12.84 19.18
C PHE A 867 -20.62 -14.25 19.29
N GLY A 868 -20.52 -14.99 18.18
CA GLY A 868 -19.96 -16.34 18.15
C GLY A 868 -18.44 -16.39 18.28
N THR A 869 -17.75 -15.28 18.04
CA THR A 869 -16.29 -15.22 18.15
C THR A 869 -15.84 -15.37 19.60
N ILE A 870 -16.52 -14.71 20.54
CA ILE A 870 -16.15 -14.79 21.95
C ILE A 870 -16.46 -16.15 22.59
N THR A 871 -17.54 -16.81 22.16
CA THR A 871 -17.84 -18.18 22.63
C THR A 871 -16.78 -19.16 22.14
N HIS A 872 -16.28 -19.00 20.91
CA HIS A 872 -15.18 -19.81 20.40
C HIS A 872 -13.87 -19.60 21.17
N ILE A 873 -13.56 -18.35 21.55
CA ILE A 873 -12.41 -18.03 22.41
C ILE A 873 -12.58 -18.67 23.78
N GLU A 874 -13.76 -18.55 24.39
CA GLU A 874 -14.09 -19.15 25.69
C GLU A 874 -13.92 -20.69 25.65
N ASP A 875 -14.44 -21.35 24.62
CA ASP A 875 -14.32 -22.81 24.45
C ASP A 875 -12.87 -23.25 24.20
N THR A 876 -12.10 -22.47 23.43
CA THR A 876 -10.68 -22.76 23.18
C THR A 876 -9.86 -22.67 24.47
N ILE A 877 -10.09 -21.63 25.28
CA ILE A 877 -9.43 -21.49 26.58
C ILE A 877 -9.88 -22.58 27.54
N ARG A 878 -11.18 -22.93 27.54
CA ARG A 878 -11.71 -24.04 28.34
C ARG A 878 -10.99 -25.35 28.03
N MET A 879 -10.82 -25.70 26.75
CA MET A 879 -10.10 -26.91 26.32
C MET A 879 -8.63 -26.91 26.76
N LEU A 880 -7.98 -25.75 26.84
CA LEU A 880 -6.59 -25.64 27.33
C LEU A 880 -6.48 -25.90 28.85
N VAL A 881 -7.55 -25.60 29.60
CA VAL A 881 -7.59 -25.67 31.06
C VAL A 881 -8.31 -26.93 31.57
N GLU A 882 -8.85 -27.76 30.66
CA GLU A 882 -9.40 -29.08 30.98
C GLU A 882 -8.38 -29.97 31.68
N ASP A 883 -8.82 -30.73 32.69
CA ASP A 883 -7.93 -31.45 33.61
C ASP A 883 -6.94 -32.40 32.90
N ALA A 884 -7.38 -33.07 31.83
CA ALA A 884 -6.54 -33.99 31.06
C ALA A 884 -5.44 -33.26 30.27
N ALA A 885 -5.74 -32.09 29.70
CA ALA A 885 -4.80 -31.28 28.94
C ALA A 885 -3.84 -30.53 29.89
N PHE A 886 -4.37 -29.99 30.98
CA PHE A 886 -3.62 -29.21 31.96
C PHE A 886 -2.60 -30.06 32.74
N GLN A 887 -2.91 -31.32 33.06
CA GLN A 887 -1.92 -32.22 33.67
C GLN A 887 -0.73 -32.52 32.76
N ARG A 888 -0.94 -32.49 31.43
CA ARG A 888 0.11 -32.76 30.45
C ARG A 888 1.01 -31.55 30.24
N ASN A 889 0.41 -30.36 30.12
CA ASN A 889 1.10 -29.09 29.88
C ASN A 889 0.50 -27.99 30.77
N PRO A 890 0.93 -27.87 32.04
CA PRO A 890 0.40 -26.85 32.93
C PRO A 890 0.87 -25.45 32.48
N ILE A 891 -0.07 -24.51 32.44
CA ILE A 891 0.20 -23.09 32.13
C ILE A 891 0.05 -22.25 33.40
N GLN A 892 0.85 -21.19 33.54
CA GLN A 892 0.78 -20.24 34.67
C GLN A 892 0.30 -18.84 34.24
N PHE A 893 0.54 -18.47 32.99
CA PHE A 893 0.13 -17.19 32.42
C PHE A 893 -0.61 -17.45 31.10
N LEU A 894 -1.72 -16.74 30.88
CA LEU A 894 -2.41 -16.69 29.60
C LEU A 894 -2.35 -15.25 29.08
N VAL A 895 -1.57 -15.04 28.02
CA VAL A 895 -1.39 -13.72 27.40
C VAL A 895 -2.32 -13.58 26.19
N LEU A 896 -3.13 -12.52 26.18
CA LEU A 896 -4.07 -12.19 25.11
C LEU A 896 -3.67 -10.85 24.44
N ASP A 897 -3.36 -10.90 23.15
CA ASP A 897 -3.06 -9.72 22.34
C ASP A 897 -4.33 -9.17 21.69
N MET A 898 -4.68 -7.95 22.10
CA MET A 898 -5.88 -7.23 21.69
C MET A 898 -5.59 -6.15 20.65
N GLN A 899 -4.36 -6.06 20.10
CA GLN A 899 -3.97 -5.00 19.15
C GLN A 899 -4.82 -4.97 17.87
N LEU A 900 -5.29 -6.12 17.39
CA LEU A 900 -6.16 -6.25 16.22
C LEU A 900 -7.65 -6.23 16.56
N CYS A 901 -8.00 -6.08 17.84
CA CYS A 901 -9.39 -6.02 18.28
C CYS A 901 -9.96 -4.62 18.02
N ALA A 902 -10.86 -4.52 17.04
CA ALA A 902 -11.47 -3.23 16.68
C ALA A 902 -12.48 -2.71 17.72
N GLY A 903 -13.03 -3.61 18.57
CA GLY A 903 -14.03 -3.26 19.58
C GLY A 903 -14.49 -4.49 20.37
N VAL A 904 -14.95 -4.25 21.60
CA VAL A 904 -15.52 -5.26 22.51
C VAL A 904 -16.85 -4.71 23.01
N ASP A 905 -17.90 -5.53 22.93
CA ASP A 905 -19.21 -5.19 23.48
C ASP A 905 -19.37 -5.72 24.92
N LEU A 906 -20.48 -5.36 25.57
CA LEU A 906 -20.73 -5.75 26.96
C LEU A 906 -20.77 -7.28 27.12
N SER A 907 -21.35 -8.01 26.15
CA SER A 907 -21.45 -9.47 26.19
C SER A 907 -20.08 -10.15 26.09
N ALA A 908 -19.18 -9.64 25.24
CA ALA A 908 -17.82 -10.14 25.14
C ALA A 908 -16.99 -9.78 26.39
N ALA A 909 -17.19 -8.58 26.94
CA ALA A 909 -16.55 -8.17 28.20
C ALA A 909 -16.97 -9.08 29.37
N GLU A 910 -18.27 -9.40 29.51
CA GLU A 910 -18.76 -10.36 30.51
C GLU A 910 -18.22 -11.78 30.29
N ALA A 911 -17.97 -12.18 29.04
CA ALA A 911 -17.36 -13.47 28.75
C ALA A 911 -15.91 -13.53 29.22
N PHE A 912 -15.13 -12.45 29.09
CA PHE A 912 -13.79 -12.37 29.66
C PHE A 912 -13.79 -12.45 31.19
N VAL A 913 -14.83 -11.91 31.86
CA VAL A 913 -15.02 -12.12 33.32
C VAL A 913 -15.24 -13.61 33.64
N ARG A 914 -16.00 -14.35 32.83
CA ARG A 914 -16.16 -15.81 33.01
C ARG A 914 -14.85 -16.57 32.77
N ILE A 915 -14.11 -16.19 31.74
CA ILE A 915 -12.79 -16.75 31.42
C ILE A 915 -11.83 -16.52 32.59
N GLN A 916 -11.75 -15.29 33.12
CA GLN A 916 -10.91 -14.96 34.27
C GLN A 916 -11.24 -15.85 35.48
N ARG A 917 -12.54 -16.02 35.81
CA ARG A 917 -12.95 -16.89 36.94
C ARG A 917 -12.52 -18.34 36.77
N MET A 918 -12.57 -18.84 35.52
CA MET A 918 -12.12 -20.19 35.18
C MET A 918 -10.60 -20.33 35.35
N LEU A 919 -9.83 -19.32 34.95
CA LEU A 919 -8.38 -19.28 35.07
C LEU A 919 -7.92 -19.14 36.53
N ALA A 920 -8.59 -18.29 37.30
CA ALA A 920 -8.33 -18.07 38.72
C ALA A 920 -8.51 -19.36 39.55
N ALA A 921 -9.48 -20.21 39.21
CA ALA A 921 -9.69 -21.51 39.85
C ALA A 921 -8.46 -22.45 39.73
N LYS A 922 -7.60 -22.22 38.74
CA LYS A 922 -6.35 -22.96 38.50
C LYS A 922 -5.09 -22.14 38.81
N ARG A 923 -5.23 -20.93 39.39
CA ARG A 923 -4.14 -19.97 39.64
C ARG A 923 -3.36 -19.58 38.38
N ILE A 924 -4.08 -19.40 37.28
CA ILE A 924 -3.51 -18.91 36.02
C ILE A 924 -3.75 -17.40 35.96
N VAL A 925 -2.69 -16.63 35.76
CA VAL A 925 -2.76 -15.17 35.61
C VAL A 925 -3.18 -14.82 34.18
N LEU A 926 -4.21 -13.99 34.05
CA LEU A 926 -4.70 -13.50 32.77
C LEU A 926 -4.02 -12.16 32.45
N VAL A 927 -3.35 -12.09 31.29
CA VAL A 927 -2.59 -10.91 30.89
C VAL A 927 -3.13 -10.37 29.58
N PHE A 928 -3.62 -9.13 29.58
CA PHE A 928 -4.01 -8.41 28.38
C PHE A 928 -2.87 -7.54 27.86
N CYS A 929 -2.70 -7.48 26.54
CA CYS A 929 -1.74 -6.59 25.90
C CYS A 929 -2.31 -5.97 24.62
N GLY A 930 -1.68 -4.88 24.15
CA GLY A 930 -2.15 -4.16 22.96
C GLY A 930 -3.37 -3.26 23.20
N ILE A 931 -3.71 -3.02 24.47
CA ILE A 931 -4.81 -2.14 24.89
C ILE A 931 -4.36 -1.18 25.99
N THR A 932 -4.92 0.03 25.98
CA THR A 932 -4.79 0.99 27.08
C THR A 932 -6.15 1.16 27.75
N ALA A 933 -6.19 1.48 29.05
CA ALA A 933 -7.44 1.79 29.76
C ALA A 933 -8.24 2.93 29.08
N THR A 934 -7.54 3.83 28.37
CA THR A 934 -8.14 4.93 27.60
C THR A 934 -8.74 4.52 26.25
N SER A 935 -8.42 3.33 25.73
CA SER A 935 -8.93 2.84 24.45
C SER A 935 -10.39 2.40 24.55
N ASN A 936 -11.13 2.43 23.44
CA ASN A 936 -12.54 1.99 23.41
C ASN A 936 -12.72 0.55 23.95
N VAL A 937 -11.77 -0.34 23.61
CA VAL A 937 -11.75 -1.73 24.13
C VAL A 937 -11.42 -1.76 25.62
N GLY A 938 -10.44 -0.96 26.06
CA GLY A 938 -10.07 -0.85 27.47
C GLY A 938 -11.22 -0.38 28.35
N GLN A 939 -11.93 0.69 27.93
CA GLN A 939 -13.10 1.20 28.64
C GLN A 939 -14.23 0.18 28.73
N ALA A 940 -14.45 -0.62 27.67
CA ALA A 940 -15.46 -1.68 27.68
C ALA A 940 -15.13 -2.79 28.70
N LEU A 941 -13.86 -3.23 28.77
CA LEU A 941 -13.40 -4.22 29.74
C LEU A 941 -13.34 -3.68 31.18
N GLU A 942 -13.01 -2.41 31.35
CA GLU A 942 -13.03 -1.71 32.64
C GLU A 942 -14.47 -1.54 33.15
N SER A 943 -15.44 -1.31 32.25
CA SER A 943 -16.85 -1.13 32.63
C SER A 943 -17.47 -2.36 33.31
N VAL A 944 -16.94 -3.56 33.06
CA VAL A 944 -17.35 -4.81 33.72
C VAL A 944 -16.48 -5.15 34.94
N GLY A 945 -15.55 -4.27 35.32
CA GLY A 945 -14.64 -4.43 36.45
C GLY A 945 -13.54 -5.47 36.24
N LEU A 946 -13.25 -5.86 35.00
CA LEU A 946 -12.30 -6.95 34.72
C LEU A 946 -10.87 -6.62 35.19
N PHE A 947 -10.46 -5.36 35.06
CA PHE A 947 -9.12 -4.91 35.45
C PHE A 947 -8.93 -4.78 36.96
N GLU A 948 -10.00 -4.80 37.75
CA GLU A 948 -9.95 -4.77 39.21
C GLU A 948 -9.90 -6.18 39.82
N MET A 949 -10.02 -7.24 39.00
CA MET A 949 -10.00 -8.61 39.47
C MET A 949 -8.59 -9.08 39.81
N GLU A 950 -8.46 -9.93 40.83
CA GLU A 950 -7.18 -10.59 41.16
C GLU A 950 -6.69 -11.44 39.99
N ASP A 951 -5.36 -11.54 39.83
CA ASP A 951 -4.69 -12.29 38.75
C ASP A 951 -5.00 -11.78 37.33
N VAL A 952 -5.32 -10.47 37.18
CA VAL A 952 -5.45 -9.80 35.87
C VAL A 952 -4.42 -8.68 35.75
N GLU A 953 -3.68 -8.67 34.64
CA GLU A 953 -2.70 -7.63 34.34
C GLU A 953 -2.92 -7.07 32.93
N VAL A 954 -2.68 -5.77 32.73
CA VAL A 954 -2.95 -5.07 31.47
C VAL A 954 -1.75 -4.25 31.05
N PHE A 955 -1.34 -4.41 29.79
CA PHE A 955 -0.17 -3.74 29.23
C PHE A 955 -0.48 -3.07 27.89
N GLY A 956 0.19 -1.96 27.61
CA GLY A 956 -0.01 -1.22 26.35
C GLY A 956 0.54 -1.95 25.14
N THR A 957 1.57 -2.79 25.34
CA THR A 957 2.23 -3.55 24.27
C THR A 957 2.47 -5.00 24.66
N MET A 958 2.57 -5.89 23.67
CA MET A 958 2.92 -7.30 23.91
C MET A 958 4.28 -7.45 24.62
N ASN A 959 5.23 -6.56 24.36
CA ASN A 959 6.55 -6.61 24.98
C ASN A 959 6.51 -6.36 26.48
N GLU A 960 5.73 -5.38 26.94
CA GLU A 960 5.56 -5.08 28.37
C GLU A 960 4.94 -6.27 29.11
N ALA A 961 3.94 -6.91 28.50
CA ALA A 961 3.32 -8.12 29.05
C ALA A 961 4.32 -9.29 29.15
N MET A 962 5.13 -9.51 28.11
CA MET A 962 6.15 -10.56 28.11
C MET A 962 7.25 -10.28 29.14
N GLU A 963 7.72 -9.05 29.26
CA GLU A 963 8.71 -8.67 30.26
C GLU A 963 8.18 -8.87 31.69
N TRP A 964 6.93 -8.49 31.96
CA TRP A 964 6.33 -8.67 33.27
C TRP A 964 6.18 -10.15 33.62
N THR A 965 5.69 -10.97 32.68
CA THR A 965 5.51 -12.42 32.90
C THR A 965 6.84 -13.13 33.13
N GLU A 966 7.89 -12.80 32.38
CA GLU A 966 9.25 -13.31 32.62
C GLU A 966 9.77 -12.90 34.00
N ASN A 967 9.61 -11.65 34.39
CA ASN A 967 10.05 -11.17 35.71
C ASN A 967 9.28 -11.83 36.86
N ALA A 968 7.98 -12.05 36.71
CA ALA A 968 7.16 -12.77 37.69
C ALA A 968 7.65 -14.22 37.85
N TYR A 969 7.91 -14.90 36.74
CA TYR A 969 8.49 -16.24 36.73
C TYR A 969 9.86 -16.29 37.40
N LEU A 970 10.77 -15.38 37.03
CA LEU A 970 12.11 -15.30 37.61
C LEU A 970 12.07 -15.02 39.11
N ARG A 971 11.21 -14.11 39.59
CA ARG A 971 11.03 -13.83 41.03
C ARG A 971 10.58 -15.09 41.78
N ALA A 972 9.59 -15.82 41.25
CA ALA A 972 9.13 -17.06 41.85
C ALA A 972 10.26 -18.12 41.89
N TRP A 973 11.03 -18.24 40.80
CA TRP A 973 12.17 -19.14 40.71
C TRP A 973 13.27 -18.79 41.72
N PHE A 974 13.66 -17.51 41.84
CA PHE A 974 14.65 -17.06 42.82
C PHE A 974 14.19 -17.25 44.27
N LEU A 975 12.91 -17.02 44.57
CA LEU A 975 12.34 -17.27 45.90
C LEU A 975 12.37 -18.77 46.24
N SER A 976 12.08 -19.64 45.27
CA SER A 976 12.20 -21.09 45.42
C SER A 976 13.66 -21.51 45.66
N ALA A 977 14.60 -21.01 44.86
CA ALA A 977 16.03 -21.33 44.99
C ALA A 977 16.62 -20.84 46.34
N LYS A 978 16.19 -19.67 46.82
CA LYS A 978 16.61 -19.11 48.11
C LYS A 978 16.02 -19.88 49.31
N ALA A 979 14.86 -20.50 49.14
CA ALA A 979 14.25 -21.36 50.16
C ALA A 979 14.96 -22.72 50.31
N GLU A 980 15.58 -23.24 49.24
CA GLU A 980 16.39 -24.47 49.28
C GLU A 980 17.78 -24.24 49.93
N THR A 981 18.34 -23.03 49.81
CA THR A 981 19.56 -22.65 50.53
C THR A 981 19.25 -22.19 51.95
N LYS A 982 18.94 -23.12 52.87
CA LYS A 982 19.06 -22.82 54.31
C LYS A 982 20.54 -22.75 54.71
N PRO A 983 20.95 -21.78 55.55
CA PRO A 983 22.30 -21.74 56.09
C PRO A 983 22.52 -22.95 57.01
N ILE A 984 23.67 -23.62 56.86
CA ILE A 984 24.19 -24.61 57.80
C ILE A 984 24.67 -23.90 59.06
#